data_AF-A0A7M4DJV0-F1
#
_entry.id   AF-A0A7M4DJV0-F1
#
_cell.length_a   1.000
_cell.length_b   1.000
_cell.length_c   1.000
_cell.angle_alpha   90.00
_cell.angle_beta   90.00
_cell.angle_gamma   90.00
#
_symmetry.space_group_name_H-M   'P 1'
#
loop_
_entity.id
_entity.type
_entity.pdbx_description
1 polymer ?
#
loop_
_entity_poly.entity_id
_entity_poly.type
_entity_poly.pdbx_seq_one_letter_code
_entity_poly.pdbx_strand_id
1 'polypeptide(L)'
;MGTTESVPELPPRIVRLRIRGFRSYGTETREIELDSPVTVVRGDNSQGKTATAEALEFLFTGCISRRDLFGGAKVEYERMLANVHLPLGDNDIWVEAAVRGPDGVTRTVRRTLTTDYSGSADCASTVLIDGQDADMDSLGIPFGEPPLAAPVLLQHNLRYVLSTEPQKRAAYFRALLELTDLDAVGEAVKRAKERMADLPTLPWVAMLSALHNSIQGNGTAASAISQAARASNQPMLTKHLIAAANALSPSVVSKDAEAVTADLRATKAKAEEKVFPMGALAPNLAEIPADVDPTRLGDAITTYGERLGAVDDEVARLTPIFDAVLKHSHLGTLTEPTRCPVCNDGTLSTVRIAELREQLAASGGMQEAARTVASELQLALQSVDRVGIGLNAVLPSAGDWGEPEWAETSAHREALNEGAEVDVPALNSEDSARGMIMRAGASRQRLRQIRAQLKDLIDAGSRSVAERAPVQDGVSPLLKQVNGCIAEVQKEAQALKALVDGLHEELGERLQSAALPSGTREILDLLEHREELHHEQCLEAQRKGAKRRIDAVGRMIDAAERALLDDRFEKMGSEIDRWWATLRPDELVRFGGVGRRASGRRYVNLTAELAVSSESSPQVRDAVGVFSDSQLNALGLAAFLARQRLLKSPVVVLDDPLPGYDPDHQVTFAAYTITRLLDEGVQVILLTHDPKVEGEVVGRHQYRGLLHYRLALHSAVEGTLVTNEDDFVGRKLIEARGHLQSQTLEGRKAATSALRDSAERLGKQIMAAARTANGNPTTVASLGKAMLGQLIPEILPHVQGPDEPGRWNSWKNTLNSGSHDDEVPAAQSLTVALGEINKVRKDHDKHWQGGLPR
;
A
#
# COMPACT_ATOMS: atom_id res chain seq x y z
N MET A 1 -41.24 6.94 -35.50
CA MET A 1 -40.56 6.44 -34.29
C MET A 1 -41.65 6.02 -33.33
N GLY A 2 -41.95 4.72 -33.29
CA GLY A 2 -42.96 4.17 -32.40
C GLY A 2 -42.46 4.20 -30.97
N THR A 3 -43.28 4.77 -30.09
CA THR A 3 -43.11 4.69 -28.64
C THR A 3 -43.26 3.24 -28.23
N THR A 4 -42.15 2.60 -27.86
CA THR A 4 -42.16 1.31 -27.18
C THR A 4 -42.84 1.50 -25.84
N GLU A 5 -44.07 0.99 -25.70
CA GLU A 5 -44.71 0.78 -24.41
C GLU A 5 -43.75 -0.03 -23.53
N SER A 6 -43.39 0.54 -22.37
CA SER A 6 -42.60 -0.16 -21.35
C SER A 6 -43.41 -1.35 -20.86
N VAL A 7 -42.95 -2.56 -21.17
CA VAL A 7 -43.49 -3.79 -20.58
C VAL A 7 -43.40 -3.64 -19.04
N PRO A 8 -44.48 -3.87 -18.29
CA PRO A 8 -44.43 -3.79 -16.84
C PRO A 8 -43.41 -4.80 -16.29
N GLU A 9 -42.39 -4.32 -15.58
CA GLU A 9 -41.41 -5.17 -14.90
C GLU A 9 -42.14 -6.05 -13.88
N LEU A 10 -42.14 -7.36 -14.11
CA LEU A 10 -42.66 -8.34 -13.15
C LEU A 10 -41.53 -8.66 -12.17
N PRO A 11 -41.80 -8.75 -10.84
CA PRO A 11 -40.76 -9.15 -9.89
C PRO A 11 -40.23 -10.54 -10.26
N PRO A 12 -38.89 -10.75 -10.21
CA PRO A 12 -38.31 -12.04 -10.55
C PRO A 12 -38.87 -13.17 -9.69
N ARG A 13 -39.04 -14.35 -10.30
CA ARG A 13 -39.73 -15.48 -9.66
C ARG A 13 -39.08 -16.80 -10.02
N ILE A 14 -38.96 -17.69 -9.03
CA ILE A 14 -38.59 -19.09 -9.27
C ILE A 14 -39.84 -19.82 -9.75
N VAL A 15 -39.84 -20.25 -11.02
CA VAL A 15 -40.97 -20.91 -11.68
C VAL A 15 -40.96 -22.41 -11.40
N ARG A 16 -39.77 -23.02 -11.37
CA ARG A 16 -39.62 -24.47 -11.23
C ARG A 16 -38.27 -24.81 -10.60
N LEU A 17 -38.21 -25.91 -9.85
CA LEU A 17 -37.00 -26.48 -9.28
C LEU A 17 -36.88 -27.95 -9.66
N ARG A 18 -35.68 -28.37 -10.08
CA ARG A 18 -35.33 -29.75 -10.39
C ARG A 18 -34.05 -30.14 -9.65
N ILE A 19 -34.04 -31.34 -9.08
CA ILE A 19 -32.92 -31.84 -8.28
C ILE A 19 -32.62 -33.29 -8.69
N ARG A 20 -31.34 -33.62 -8.86
CA ARG A 20 -30.83 -34.98 -9.08
C ARG A 20 -29.55 -35.20 -8.29
N GLY A 21 -29.45 -36.34 -7.60
CA GLY A 21 -28.23 -36.79 -6.94
C GLY A 21 -27.74 -35.94 -5.76
N PHE A 22 -28.48 -34.91 -5.35
CA PHE A 22 -28.09 -33.97 -4.31
C PHE A 22 -28.74 -34.34 -2.97
N ARG A 23 -27.93 -34.54 -1.93
CA ARG A 23 -28.35 -34.82 -0.55
C ARG A 23 -29.29 -36.02 -0.49
N SER A 24 -30.55 -35.83 -0.09
CA SER A 24 -31.54 -36.91 -0.04
C SER A 24 -32.19 -37.24 -1.38
N TYR A 25 -31.90 -36.50 -2.45
CA TYR A 25 -32.40 -36.78 -3.80
C TYR A 25 -31.49 -37.79 -4.50
N GLY A 26 -32.10 -38.81 -5.09
CA GLY A 26 -31.38 -39.99 -5.61
C GLY A 26 -31.14 -39.93 -7.11
N THR A 27 -31.19 -41.09 -7.76
CA THR A 27 -30.90 -41.26 -9.19
C THR A 27 -31.93 -40.60 -10.12
N GLU A 28 -33.17 -40.49 -9.63
CA GLU A 28 -34.30 -39.93 -10.38
C GLU A 28 -34.34 -38.41 -10.23
N THR A 29 -34.55 -37.70 -11.34
CA THR A 29 -34.81 -36.26 -11.31
C THR A 29 -36.17 -36.01 -10.66
N ARG A 30 -36.21 -35.12 -9.67
CA ARG A 30 -37.45 -34.68 -9.02
C ARG A 30 -37.71 -33.23 -9.33
N GLU A 31 -38.97 -32.91 -9.60
CA GLU A 31 -39.40 -31.60 -10.03
C GLU A 31 -40.45 -31.05 -9.06
N ILE A 32 -40.35 -29.74 -8.78
CA ILE A 32 -41.31 -28.98 -7.98
C ILE A 32 -41.68 -27.74 -8.82
N GLU A 33 -42.96 -27.57 -9.12
CA GLU A 33 -43.45 -26.29 -9.68
C GLU A 33 -43.51 -25.28 -8.55
N LEU A 34 -43.07 -24.06 -8.83
CA LEU A 34 -42.93 -22.98 -7.88
C LEU A 34 -43.61 -21.70 -8.36
N ASP A 35 -44.23 -21.67 -9.55
CA ASP A 35 -44.89 -20.49 -10.12
C ASP A 35 -46.21 -20.12 -9.42
N SER A 36 -46.10 -19.76 -8.15
CA SER A 36 -47.18 -19.32 -7.27
C SER A 36 -46.63 -18.28 -6.30
N PRO A 37 -47.46 -17.31 -5.83
CA PRO A 37 -47.04 -16.39 -4.77
C PRO A 37 -46.56 -17.11 -3.52
N VAL A 38 -47.18 -18.25 -3.19
CA VAL A 38 -46.79 -19.07 -2.04
C VAL A 38 -46.80 -20.56 -2.41
N THR A 39 -45.68 -21.22 -2.15
CA THR A 39 -45.57 -22.68 -2.24
C THR A 39 -45.30 -23.25 -0.86
N VAL A 40 -46.12 -24.20 -0.41
CA VAL A 40 -45.94 -24.92 0.85
C VAL A 40 -45.46 -26.33 0.56
N VAL A 41 -44.34 -26.73 1.15
CA VAL A 41 -43.74 -28.05 1.00
C VAL A 41 -43.66 -28.70 2.38
N ARG A 42 -44.56 -29.63 2.66
CA ARG A 42 -44.57 -30.36 3.93
C ARG A 42 -43.75 -31.63 3.83
N GLY A 43 -42.98 -31.95 4.87
CA GLY A 43 -42.34 -33.27 5.01
C GLY A 43 -42.03 -33.58 6.46
N ASP A 44 -42.22 -34.81 6.88
CA ASP A 44 -41.81 -35.19 8.24
C ASP A 44 -40.27 -35.10 8.41
N ASN A 45 -39.79 -35.35 9.62
CA ASN A 45 -38.36 -35.36 9.87
C ASN A 45 -37.66 -36.37 8.95
N SER A 46 -36.47 -35.98 8.45
CA SER A 46 -35.63 -36.77 7.55
C SER A 46 -36.21 -37.08 6.16
N GLN A 47 -37.29 -36.42 5.73
CA GLN A 47 -37.90 -36.67 4.40
C GLN A 47 -37.28 -35.86 3.24
N GLY A 48 -36.37 -34.91 3.54
CA GLY A 48 -35.66 -34.13 2.51
C GLY A 48 -35.98 -32.64 2.44
N LYS A 49 -36.73 -32.07 3.40
CA LYS A 49 -37.05 -30.62 3.44
C LYS A 49 -35.82 -29.72 3.38
N THR A 50 -34.92 -29.87 4.37
CA THR A 50 -33.70 -29.08 4.41
C THR A 50 -32.81 -29.34 3.21
N ALA A 51 -32.84 -30.55 2.63
CA ALA A 51 -32.14 -30.85 1.37
C ALA A 51 -32.71 -30.04 0.19
N THR A 52 -34.02 -29.82 0.13
CA THR A 52 -34.65 -28.93 -0.88
C THR A 52 -34.23 -27.48 -0.69
N ALA A 53 -34.19 -26.98 0.54
CA ALA A 53 -33.75 -25.62 0.83
C ALA A 53 -32.25 -25.42 0.55
N GLU A 54 -31.43 -26.38 0.97
CA GLU A 54 -30.00 -26.45 0.67
C GLU A 54 -29.72 -26.55 -0.83
N ALA A 55 -30.59 -27.21 -1.61
CA ALA A 55 -30.46 -27.27 -3.06
C ALA A 55 -30.61 -25.88 -3.69
N LEU A 56 -31.59 -25.08 -3.24
CA LEU A 56 -31.75 -23.70 -3.69
C LEU A 56 -30.59 -22.82 -3.22
N GLU A 57 -30.10 -22.97 -1.99
CA GLU A 57 -28.91 -22.25 -1.54
C GLU A 57 -27.70 -22.58 -2.41
N PHE A 58 -27.41 -23.87 -2.59
CA PHE A 58 -26.30 -24.35 -3.42
C PHE A 58 -26.43 -23.84 -4.85
N LEU A 59 -27.62 -23.90 -5.46
CA LEU A 59 -27.86 -23.37 -6.80
C LEU A 59 -27.40 -21.90 -6.92
N PHE A 60 -27.73 -21.07 -5.93
CA PHE A 60 -27.42 -19.65 -5.96
C PHE A 60 -25.97 -19.33 -5.61
N THR A 61 -25.40 -19.97 -4.59
CA THR A 61 -24.10 -19.57 -4.02
C THR A 61 -22.94 -20.51 -4.39
N GLY A 62 -23.24 -21.74 -4.81
CA GLY A 62 -22.25 -22.80 -5.01
C GLY A 62 -21.71 -23.42 -3.73
N CYS A 63 -22.21 -23.04 -2.56
CA CYS A 63 -21.83 -23.58 -1.25
C CYS A 63 -23.06 -23.76 -0.34
N ILE A 64 -22.90 -24.43 0.79
CA ILE A 64 -23.94 -24.52 1.83
C ILE A 64 -23.43 -23.84 3.10
N SER A 65 -24.21 -22.88 3.60
CA SER A 65 -23.88 -22.11 4.80
C SER A 65 -23.78 -22.96 6.07
N ARG A 66 -24.44 -24.13 6.11
CA ARG A 66 -24.30 -25.13 7.20
C ARG A 66 -22.84 -25.38 7.57
N ARG A 67 -21.98 -25.60 6.57
CA ARG A 67 -20.56 -25.94 6.82
C ARG A 67 -19.77 -24.76 7.38
N ASP A 68 -20.10 -23.55 6.95
CA ASP A 68 -19.37 -22.33 7.33
C ASP A 68 -19.83 -21.78 8.69
N LEU A 69 -21.06 -22.07 9.10
CA LEU A 69 -21.68 -21.44 10.26
C LEU A 69 -21.82 -22.34 11.49
N PHE A 70 -21.90 -23.65 11.33
CA PHE A 70 -21.94 -24.57 12.47
C PHE A 70 -20.52 -24.87 12.97
N GLY A 71 -20.29 -24.73 14.27
CA GLY A 71 -18.97 -24.81 14.92
C GLY A 71 -18.29 -26.18 14.97
N GLY A 72 -18.69 -27.13 14.12
CA GLY A 72 -18.01 -28.41 13.94
C GLY A 72 -16.74 -28.27 13.10
N ALA A 73 -15.87 -29.29 13.12
CA ALA A 73 -14.70 -29.28 12.26
C ALA A 73 -15.12 -29.40 10.78
N LYS A 74 -14.51 -28.64 9.85
CA LYS A 74 -14.85 -28.67 8.41
C LYS A 74 -14.87 -30.08 7.79
N VAL A 75 -14.09 -31.01 8.34
CA VAL A 75 -14.01 -32.42 7.93
C VAL A 75 -15.29 -33.21 8.22
N GLU A 76 -16.11 -32.80 9.19
CA GLU A 76 -17.39 -33.46 9.52
C GLU A 76 -18.41 -33.36 8.36
N TYR A 77 -18.16 -32.47 7.40
CA TYR A 77 -19.00 -32.24 6.23
C TYR A 77 -18.43 -32.87 4.95
N GLU A 78 -17.44 -33.76 5.06
CA GLU A 78 -16.86 -34.45 3.91
C GLU A 78 -17.93 -35.27 3.14
N ARG A 79 -17.95 -35.12 1.82
CA ARG A 79 -18.89 -35.80 0.90
C ARG A 79 -20.36 -35.65 1.29
N MET A 80 -20.71 -34.47 1.81
CA MET A 80 -22.05 -34.19 2.33
C MET A 80 -23.08 -33.90 1.23
N LEU A 81 -22.66 -33.39 0.06
CA LEU A 81 -23.56 -32.87 -0.97
C LEU A 81 -24.08 -33.96 -1.90
N ALA A 82 -23.23 -34.88 -2.32
CA ALA A 82 -23.61 -36.00 -3.16
C ALA A 82 -24.47 -37.01 -2.39
N ASN A 83 -25.52 -37.53 -3.01
CA ASN A 83 -26.25 -38.65 -2.47
C ASN A 83 -25.36 -39.90 -2.47
N VAL A 84 -25.12 -40.46 -1.28
CA VAL A 84 -24.21 -41.59 -1.07
C VAL A 84 -24.66 -42.89 -1.75
N HIS A 85 -25.93 -42.99 -2.16
CA HIS A 85 -26.52 -44.16 -2.79
C HIS A 85 -26.58 -44.08 -4.32
N LEU A 86 -25.95 -43.05 -4.93
CA LEU A 86 -25.77 -43.03 -6.37
C LEU A 86 -24.91 -44.23 -6.83
N PRO A 87 -25.21 -44.82 -8.00
CA PRO A 87 -24.38 -45.87 -8.58
C PRO A 87 -22.92 -45.43 -8.72
N LEU A 88 -21.99 -46.35 -8.50
CA LEU A 88 -20.56 -46.10 -8.71
C LEU A 88 -20.31 -45.55 -10.12
N GLY A 89 -19.72 -44.35 -10.19
CA GLY A 89 -19.44 -43.64 -11.45
C GLY A 89 -20.54 -42.68 -11.92
N ASP A 90 -21.71 -42.65 -11.28
CA ASP A 90 -22.73 -41.62 -11.53
C ASP A 90 -22.37 -40.34 -10.77
N ASN A 91 -21.69 -39.44 -11.48
CA ASN A 91 -21.29 -38.13 -10.97
C ASN A 91 -22.26 -37.00 -11.41
N ASP A 92 -23.42 -37.34 -11.97
CA ASP A 92 -24.36 -36.35 -12.49
C ASP A 92 -25.27 -35.81 -11.38
N ILE A 93 -24.68 -34.93 -10.57
CA ILE A 93 -25.27 -34.29 -9.40
C ILE A 93 -25.49 -32.81 -9.71
N TRP A 94 -26.74 -32.38 -9.73
CA TRP A 94 -27.07 -31.00 -10.09
C TRP A 94 -28.40 -30.54 -9.49
N VAL A 95 -28.50 -29.22 -9.41
CA VAL A 95 -29.74 -28.49 -9.11
C VAL A 95 -30.02 -27.56 -10.28
N GLU A 96 -31.26 -27.49 -10.71
CA GLU A 96 -31.70 -26.63 -11.80
C GLU A 96 -32.95 -25.87 -11.38
N ALA A 97 -33.03 -24.58 -11.68
CA ALA A 97 -34.26 -23.82 -11.57
C ALA A 97 -34.60 -23.08 -12.86
N ALA A 98 -35.88 -22.96 -13.15
CA ALA A 98 -36.39 -22.01 -14.12
C ALA A 98 -36.72 -20.72 -13.36
N VAL A 99 -36.10 -19.60 -13.74
CA VAL A 99 -36.29 -18.29 -13.11
C VAL A 99 -36.81 -17.31 -14.13
N ARG A 100 -37.97 -16.71 -13.85
CA ARG A 100 -38.51 -15.59 -14.63
C ARG A 100 -37.83 -14.31 -14.17
N GLY A 101 -37.07 -13.68 -15.05
CA GLY A 101 -36.40 -12.41 -14.78
C GLY A 101 -37.35 -11.21 -14.83
N PRO A 102 -36.82 -9.99 -14.57
CA PRO A 102 -37.61 -8.76 -14.57
C PRO A 102 -38.15 -8.38 -15.95
N ASP A 103 -37.48 -8.87 -17.01
CA ASP A 103 -37.89 -8.75 -18.40
C ASP A 103 -39.00 -9.73 -18.81
N GLY A 104 -39.49 -10.55 -17.87
CA GLY A 104 -40.49 -11.58 -18.11
C GLY A 104 -39.95 -12.84 -18.80
N VAL A 105 -38.66 -12.87 -19.19
CA VAL A 105 -38.05 -14.04 -19.83
C VAL A 105 -37.71 -15.07 -18.78
N THR A 106 -38.09 -16.33 -19.04
CA THR A 106 -37.75 -17.45 -18.17
C THR A 106 -36.42 -18.05 -18.61
N ARG A 107 -35.43 -18.01 -17.72
CA ARG A 107 -34.07 -18.55 -17.90
C ARG A 107 -33.90 -19.82 -17.08
N THR A 108 -33.17 -20.79 -17.60
CA THR A 108 -32.85 -22.03 -16.89
C THR A 108 -31.46 -21.91 -16.28
N VAL A 109 -31.37 -21.80 -14.96
CA VAL A 109 -30.10 -21.85 -14.23
C VAL A 109 -29.85 -23.27 -13.74
N ARG A 110 -28.72 -23.85 -14.10
CA ARG A 110 -28.30 -25.18 -13.63
C ARG A 110 -26.94 -25.06 -12.98
N ARG A 111 -26.81 -25.60 -11.76
CA ARG A 111 -25.53 -25.78 -11.10
C ARG A 111 -25.21 -27.26 -10.93
N THR A 112 -24.04 -27.66 -11.39
CA THR A 112 -23.54 -29.03 -11.34
C THR A 112 -22.39 -29.12 -10.35
N LEU A 113 -22.44 -30.09 -9.43
CA LEU A 113 -21.36 -30.36 -8.49
C LEU A 113 -20.22 -31.08 -9.22
N THR A 114 -19.01 -30.52 -9.20
CA THR A 114 -17.83 -31.12 -9.83
C THR A 114 -16.93 -31.79 -8.81
N THR A 115 -16.89 -31.29 -7.58
CA THR A 115 -16.15 -31.92 -6.48
C THR A 115 -16.85 -31.60 -5.16
N ASP A 116 -17.11 -32.62 -4.36
CA ASP A 116 -17.72 -32.45 -3.03
C ASP A 116 -16.69 -31.95 -2.00
N TYR A 117 -17.15 -31.57 -0.82
CA TYR A 117 -16.29 -31.21 0.31
C TYR A 117 -15.33 -32.35 0.67
N SER A 118 -14.08 -32.01 0.95
CA SER A 118 -13.02 -32.97 1.30
C SER A 118 -12.07 -32.38 2.35
N GLY A 119 -12.08 -32.93 3.56
CA GLY A 119 -11.30 -32.39 4.68
C GLY A 119 -11.56 -30.89 4.91
N SER A 120 -10.53 -30.07 4.76
CA SER A 120 -10.63 -28.61 4.83
C SER A 120 -11.01 -27.92 3.51
N ALA A 121 -10.94 -28.61 2.37
CA ALA A 121 -11.22 -28.05 1.05
C ALA A 121 -12.71 -27.82 0.84
N ASP A 122 -13.06 -26.68 0.23
CA ASP A 122 -14.43 -26.34 -0.14
C ASP A 122 -14.88 -27.16 -1.37
N CYS A 123 -16.19 -27.28 -1.59
CA CYS A 123 -16.74 -27.94 -2.76
C CYS A 123 -16.53 -27.07 -4.01
N ALA A 124 -16.51 -27.71 -5.19
CA ALA A 124 -16.44 -27.05 -6.48
C ALA A 124 -17.70 -27.35 -7.31
N SER A 125 -18.16 -26.36 -8.06
CA SER A 125 -19.33 -26.48 -8.95
C SER A 125 -19.19 -25.59 -10.18
N THR A 126 -19.94 -25.92 -11.22
CA THR A 126 -20.12 -25.08 -12.42
C THR A 126 -21.57 -24.62 -12.51
N VAL A 127 -21.81 -23.39 -12.95
CA VAL A 127 -23.16 -22.84 -13.15
C VAL A 127 -23.32 -22.41 -14.59
N LEU A 128 -24.46 -22.78 -15.19
CA LEU A 128 -24.83 -22.41 -16.54
C LEU A 128 -26.23 -21.78 -16.52
N ILE A 129 -26.42 -20.69 -17.26
CA ILE A 129 -27.72 -20.06 -17.51
C ILE A 129 -28.05 -20.26 -18.99
N ASP A 130 -29.17 -20.91 -19.27
CA ASP A 130 -29.59 -21.33 -20.62
C ASP A 130 -28.50 -22.13 -21.36
N GLY A 131 -27.71 -22.90 -20.60
CA GLY A 131 -26.62 -23.73 -21.11
C GLY A 131 -25.32 -22.98 -21.40
N GLN A 132 -25.20 -21.71 -21.04
CA GLN A 132 -24.00 -20.88 -21.24
C GLN A 132 -23.44 -20.35 -19.92
N ASP A 133 -22.14 -20.05 -19.88
CA ASP A 133 -21.52 -19.35 -18.76
C ASP A 133 -22.07 -17.92 -18.69
N ALA A 134 -22.73 -17.56 -17.60
CA ALA A 134 -23.27 -16.24 -17.37
C ALA A 134 -23.32 -15.91 -15.88
N ASP A 135 -23.41 -14.62 -15.57
CA ASP A 135 -23.49 -14.13 -14.21
C ASP A 135 -24.91 -14.27 -13.63
N MET A 136 -24.97 -14.60 -12.34
CA MET A 136 -26.22 -14.79 -11.58
C MET A 136 -27.01 -13.49 -11.44
N ASP A 137 -26.36 -12.33 -11.56
CA ASP A 137 -27.00 -11.01 -11.57
C ASP A 137 -28.06 -10.88 -12.68
N SER A 138 -27.89 -11.63 -13.79
CA SER A 138 -28.86 -11.65 -14.90
C SER A 138 -30.24 -12.22 -14.53
N LEU A 139 -30.35 -12.90 -13.38
CA LEU A 139 -31.62 -13.43 -12.87
C LEU A 139 -32.48 -12.35 -12.19
N GLY A 140 -31.90 -11.20 -11.84
CA GLY A 140 -32.59 -10.12 -11.13
C GLY A 140 -32.88 -10.41 -9.64
N ILE A 141 -32.31 -11.48 -9.08
CA ILE A 141 -32.41 -11.80 -7.66
C ILE A 141 -31.16 -11.25 -6.96
N PRO A 142 -31.28 -10.28 -6.05
CA PRO A 142 -30.14 -9.73 -5.35
C PRO A 142 -29.60 -10.74 -4.32
N PHE A 143 -28.30 -10.97 -4.36
CA PHE A 143 -27.59 -11.81 -3.38
C PHE A 143 -26.83 -10.92 -2.39
N GLY A 144 -26.86 -11.29 -1.11
CA GLY A 144 -26.05 -10.61 -0.11
C GLY A 144 -24.64 -11.19 -0.03
N GLU A 145 -23.80 -10.57 0.78
CA GLU A 145 -22.47 -11.12 1.10
C GLU A 145 -22.54 -12.43 1.92
N PRO A 146 -21.56 -13.34 1.76
CA PRO A 146 -21.39 -14.51 2.63
C PRO A 146 -21.32 -14.11 4.12
N PRO A 147 -21.71 -15.01 5.04
CA PRO A 147 -22.00 -16.43 4.84
C PRO A 147 -23.46 -16.78 4.57
N LEU A 148 -24.38 -15.80 4.55
CA LEU A 148 -25.81 -16.00 4.31
C LEU A 148 -26.24 -15.28 3.01
N ALA A 149 -25.62 -15.60 1.89
CA ALA A 149 -25.78 -14.81 0.65
C ALA A 149 -27.16 -14.95 0.00
N ALA A 150 -27.69 -16.18 -0.06
CA ALA A 150 -28.96 -16.48 -0.72
C ALA A 150 -30.18 -16.01 0.09
N PRO A 151 -31.34 -15.79 -0.55
CA PRO A 151 -32.62 -15.55 0.12
C PRO A 151 -33.22 -16.83 0.73
N VAL A 152 -32.38 -17.66 1.35
CA VAL A 152 -32.75 -18.95 1.96
C VAL A 152 -32.45 -18.90 3.45
N LEU A 153 -33.48 -19.09 4.27
CA LEU A 153 -33.35 -19.27 5.71
C LEU A 153 -33.40 -20.76 6.04
N LEU A 154 -32.24 -21.32 6.36
CA LEU A 154 -32.15 -22.69 6.88
C LEU A 154 -32.48 -22.70 8.38
N GLN A 155 -33.15 -23.76 8.85
CA GLN A 155 -33.54 -23.92 10.26
C GLN A 155 -32.37 -23.68 11.23
N HIS A 156 -31.19 -24.20 10.87
CA HIS A 156 -29.98 -24.14 11.70
C HIS A 156 -29.27 -22.77 11.64
N ASN A 157 -29.61 -21.92 10.67
CA ASN A 157 -29.07 -20.57 10.54
C ASN A 157 -29.91 -19.51 11.24
N LEU A 158 -31.12 -19.88 11.69
CA LEU A 158 -32.07 -18.98 12.31
C LEU A 158 -31.46 -18.12 13.42
N ARG A 159 -30.60 -18.74 14.25
CA ARG A 159 -29.94 -18.06 15.39
C ARG A 159 -28.54 -17.56 15.09
N TYR A 160 -28.01 -17.70 13.88
CA TYR A 160 -26.62 -17.40 13.57
C TYR A 160 -26.17 -16.01 14.06
N VAL A 161 -26.98 -14.99 13.78
CA VAL A 161 -26.70 -13.59 14.17
C VAL A 161 -26.69 -13.41 15.69
N LEU A 162 -27.38 -14.27 16.43
CA LEU A 162 -27.53 -14.21 17.88
C LEU A 162 -26.45 -15.01 18.61
N SER A 163 -26.05 -16.17 18.08
CA SER A 163 -25.11 -17.10 18.71
C SER A 163 -23.63 -16.83 18.38
N THR A 164 -23.35 -16.01 17.36
CA THR A 164 -21.97 -15.68 16.98
C THR A 164 -21.30 -14.68 17.90
N GLU A 165 -19.96 -14.77 17.95
CA GLU A 165 -19.12 -13.81 18.64
C GLU A 165 -19.40 -12.36 18.18
N PRO A 166 -19.31 -11.36 19.07
CA PRO A 166 -19.65 -9.98 18.75
C PRO A 166 -18.94 -9.39 17.52
N GLN A 167 -17.71 -9.81 17.22
CA GLN A 167 -16.98 -9.37 16.02
C GLN A 167 -17.59 -9.94 14.72
N LYS A 168 -17.90 -11.24 14.69
CA LYS A 168 -18.55 -11.90 13.55
C LYS A 168 -19.97 -11.37 13.34
N ARG A 169 -20.70 -11.08 14.43
CA ARG A 169 -22.00 -10.41 14.38
C ARG A 169 -21.90 -9.00 13.77
N ALA A 170 -20.91 -8.22 14.18
CA ALA A 170 -20.68 -6.91 13.59
C ALA A 170 -20.29 -7.00 12.10
N ALA A 171 -19.50 -8.01 11.71
CA ALA A 171 -19.19 -8.27 10.31
C ALA A 171 -20.43 -8.66 9.50
N TYR A 172 -21.30 -9.52 10.02
CA TYR A 172 -22.59 -9.87 9.40
C TYR A 172 -23.43 -8.63 9.11
N PHE A 173 -23.60 -7.74 10.11
CA PHE A 173 -24.34 -6.50 9.90
C PHE A 173 -23.61 -5.52 8.98
N ARG A 174 -22.29 -5.44 8.98
CA ARG A 174 -21.54 -4.56 8.06
C ARG A 174 -21.63 -5.01 6.61
N ALA A 175 -21.53 -6.30 6.36
CA ALA A 175 -21.61 -6.89 5.03
C ALA A 175 -22.99 -6.65 4.40
N LEU A 176 -24.03 -6.63 5.25
CA LEU A 176 -25.39 -6.28 4.87
C LEU A 176 -25.55 -4.78 4.50
N LEU A 177 -24.68 -3.93 5.03
CA LEU A 177 -24.76 -2.47 4.88
C LEU A 177 -23.78 -1.89 3.86
N GLU A 178 -23.10 -2.75 3.08
CA GLU A 178 -22.20 -2.39 1.97
C GLU A 178 -21.13 -1.35 2.37
N LEU A 179 -20.56 -1.48 3.58
CA LEU A 179 -19.57 -0.53 4.09
C LEU A 179 -18.12 -0.80 3.62
N THR A 180 -17.95 -1.69 2.64
CA THR A 180 -16.64 -2.11 2.11
C THR A 180 -15.86 -0.93 1.50
N ASP A 181 -16.55 0.05 0.91
CA ASP A 181 -15.93 1.26 0.37
C ASP A 181 -15.22 2.11 1.46
N LEU A 182 -15.77 2.14 2.67
CA LEU A 182 -15.18 2.92 3.78
C LEU A 182 -13.90 2.29 4.32
N ASP A 183 -13.81 0.96 4.29
CA ASP A 183 -12.60 0.25 4.70
C ASP A 183 -11.42 0.59 3.76
N ALA A 184 -11.68 0.73 2.45
CA ALA A 184 -10.67 1.13 1.48
C ALA A 184 -10.11 2.54 1.76
N VAL A 185 -10.98 3.48 2.14
CA VAL A 185 -10.60 4.85 2.52
C VAL A 185 -9.82 4.84 3.83
N GLY A 186 -10.25 4.05 4.82
CA GLY A 186 -9.55 3.87 6.09
C GLY A 186 -8.12 3.36 5.91
N GLU A 187 -7.92 2.35 5.06
CA GLU A 187 -6.59 1.81 4.79
C GLU A 187 -5.71 2.81 4.02
N ALA A 188 -6.28 3.62 3.12
CA ALA A 188 -5.54 4.69 2.45
C ALA A 188 -4.98 5.74 3.43
N VAL A 189 -5.77 6.13 4.44
CA VAL A 189 -5.31 7.03 5.52
C VAL A 189 -4.20 6.38 6.33
N LYS A 190 -4.34 5.10 6.67
CA LYS A 190 -3.33 4.36 7.43
C LYS A 190 -1.99 4.31 6.67
N ARG A 191 -2.00 3.94 5.38
CA ARG A 191 -0.81 3.99 4.51
C ARG A 191 -0.18 5.39 4.45
N ALA A 192 -1.00 6.44 4.40
CA ALA A 192 -0.50 7.81 4.39
C ALA A 192 0.19 8.19 5.72
N LYS A 193 -0.32 7.70 6.86
CA LYS A 193 0.30 7.89 8.18
C LYS A 193 1.63 7.14 8.28
N GLU A 194 1.69 5.90 7.83
CA GLU A 194 2.91 5.08 7.80
C GLU A 194 3.99 5.75 6.95
N ARG A 195 3.66 6.14 5.71
CA ARG A 195 4.58 6.86 4.83
C ARG A 195 5.11 8.16 5.43
N MET A 196 4.31 8.84 6.25
CA MET A 196 4.74 10.04 6.97
C MET A 196 5.67 9.75 8.14
N ALA A 197 5.50 8.61 8.81
CA ALA A 197 6.37 8.16 9.89
C ALA A 197 7.74 7.70 9.36
N ASP A 198 7.77 7.12 8.16
CA ASP A 198 8.98 6.59 7.51
C ASP A 198 9.83 7.64 6.77
N LEU A 199 9.50 8.92 6.89
CA LEU A 199 10.30 9.98 6.25
C LEU A 199 11.69 10.09 6.91
N PRO A 200 12.76 10.30 6.12
CA PRO A 200 14.13 10.36 6.64
C PRO A 200 14.30 11.52 7.62
N THR A 201 15.20 11.34 8.59
CA THR A 201 15.60 12.37 9.55
C THR A 201 16.19 13.58 8.83
N LEU A 202 15.95 14.77 9.37
CA LEU A 202 16.49 16.04 8.89
C LEU A 202 17.74 16.36 9.72
N PRO A 203 18.97 16.12 9.21
CA PRO A 203 20.20 16.12 10.01
C PRO A 203 20.51 17.45 10.70
N TRP A 204 20.31 18.59 10.05
CA TRP A 204 20.60 19.90 10.64
C TRP A 204 19.57 20.26 11.73
N VAL A 205 18.30 19.94 11.53
CA VAL A 205 17.27 20.09 12.58
C VAL A 205 17.54 19.16 13.77
N ALA A 206 17.99 17.93 13.51
CA ALA A 206 18.38 16.99 14.56
C ALA A 206 19.60 17.51 15.35
N MET A 207 20.62 18.04 14.66
CA MET A 207 21.80 18.63 15.30
C MET A 207 21.45 19.87 16.13
N LEU A 208 20.58 20.76 15.63
CA LEU A 208 20.09 21.91 16.39
C LEU A 208 19.38 21.46 17.68
N SER A 209 18.59 20.38 17.61
CA SER A 209 17.92 19.80 18.79
C SER A 209 18.91 19.12 19.75
N ALA A 210 19.92 18.42 19.24
CA ALA A 210 20.95 17.78 20.04
C ALA A 210 21.79 18.83 20.79
N LEU A 211 22.21 19.89 20.09
CA LEU A 211 22.89 21.03 20.68
C LEU A 211 22.06 21.69 21.77
N HIS A 212 20.75 21.89 21.53
CA HIS A 212 19.86 22.44 22.55
C HIS A 212 19.89 21.60 23.84
N ASN A 213 19.90 20.27 23.72
CA ASN A 213 19.93 19.37 24.87
C ASN A 213 21.29 19.36 25.59
N SER A 214 22.41 19.50 24.87
CA SER A 214 23.75 19.48 25.47
C SER A 214 24.10 20.77 26.23
N ILE A 215 23.52 21.92 25.86
CA ILE A 215 23.85 23.23 26.44
C ILE A 215 22.86 23.73 27.49
N GLN A 216 22.00 22.87 28.05
CA GLN A 216 20.97 23.28 29.03
C GLN A 216 21.53 24.01 30.27
N GLY A 217 22.80 23.81 30.60
CA GLY A 217 23.49 24.55 31.67
C GLY A 217 23.81 26.03 31.34
N ASN A 218 23.75 26.44 30.08
CA ASN A 218 23.95 27.82 29.62
C ASN A 218 22.62 28.41 29.15
N GLY A 219 21.89 29.05 30.08
CA GLY A 219 20.54 29.56 29.83
C GLY A 219 20.44 30.58 28.69
N THR A 220 21.49 31.38 28.47
CA THR A 220 21.59 32.32 27.35
C THR A 220 21.71 31.61 26.00
N ALA A 221 22.59 30.62 25.90
CA ALA A 221 22.77 29.85 24.67
C ALA A 221 21.56 28.96 24.36
N ALA A 222 21.00 28.28 25.36
CA ALA A 222 19.80 27.46 25.22
C ALA A 222 18.58 28.28 24.74
N SER A 223 18.42 29.51 25.24
CA SER A 223 17.37 30.43 24.80
C SER A 223 17.57 30.88 23.35
N ALA A 224 18.80 31.23 22.97
CA ALA A 224 19.13 31.60 21.59
C ALA A 224 18.87 30.44 20.60
N ILE A 225 19.26 29.21 20.94
CA ILE A 225 18.96 28.01 20.13
C ILE A 225 17.46 27.74 20.05
N SER A 226 16.71 27.95 21.14
CA SER A 226 15.24 27.82 21.12
C SER A 226 14.57 28.83 20.18
N GLN A 227 15.12 30.05 20.11
CA GLN A 227 14.65 31.08 19.18
C GLN A 227 15.05 30.76 17.74
N ALA A 228 16.26 30.25 17.52
CA ALA A 228 16.71 29.73 16.22
C ALA A 228 15.79 28.61 15.70
N ALA A 229 15.38 27.68 16.57
CA ALA A 229 14.45 26.60 16.23
C ALA A 229 13.03 27.09 15.85
N ARG A 230 12.68 28.33 16.20
CA ARG A 230 11.38 28.97 15.93
C ARG A 230 11.46 30.09 14.90
N ALA A 231 12.63 30.32 14.31
CA ALA A 231 12.83 31.41 13.36
C ALA A 231 11.93 31.23 12.14
N SER A 232 11.28 32.32 11.71
CA SER A 232 10.35 32.31 10.57
C SER A 232 11.01 32.64 9.23
N ASN A 233 12.30 33.02 9.25
CA ASN A 233 13.08 33.34 8.06
C ASN A 233 14.59 33.18 8.35
N GLN A 234 15.38 33.07 7.29
CA GLN A 234 16.83 32.89 7.35
C GLN A 234 17.55 34.02 8.13
N PRO A 235 17.26 35.33 7.94
CA PRO A 235 17.94 36.38 8.70
C PRO A 235 17.74 36.27 10.22
N MET A 236 16.54 35.90 10.68
CA MET A 236 16.26 35.67 12.10
C MET A 236 16.98 34.43 12.61
N LEU A 237 17.01 33.35 11.83
CA LEU A 237 17.77 32.14 12.18
C LEU A 237 19.25 32.48 12.39
N THR A 238 19.88 33.14 11.41
CA THR A 238 21.29 33.54 11.49
C THR A 238 21.56 34.44 12.69
N LYS A 239 20.69 35.43 12.96
CA LYS A 239 20.80 36.29 14.14
C LYS A 239 20.80 35.48 15.45
N HIS A 240 19.93 34.49 15.57
CA HIS A 240 19.84 33.66 16.77
C HIS A 240 21.00 32.67 16.90
N LEU A 241 21.52 32.14 15.79
CA LEU A 241 22.73 31.32 15.78
C LEU A 241 23.97 32.13 16.21
N ILE A 242 24.11 33.37 15.74
CA ILE A 242 25.18 34.28 16.19
C ILE A 242 25.06 34.55 17.70
N ALA A 243 23.84 34.78 18.20
CA ALA A 243 23.62 34.99 19.63
C ALA A 243 23.99 33.74 20.46
N ALA A 244 23.72 32.54 19.94
CA ALA A 244 24.14 31.30 20.58
C ALA A 244 25.67 31.13 20.53
N ALA A 245 26.32 31.41 19.40
CA ALA A 245 27.77 31.37 19.24
C ALA A 245 28.48 32.30 20.24
N ASN A 246 28.02 33.55 20.36
CA ASN A 246 28.58 34.52 21.31
C ASN A 246 28.39 34.09 22.78
N ALA A 247 27.32 33.34 23.08
CA ALA A 247 27.06 32.81 24.43
C ALA A 247 27.89 31.55 24.75
N LEU A 248 28.30 30.78 23.74
CA LEU A 248 29.09 29.56 23.88
C LEU A 248 30.61 29.83 23.81
N SER A 249 31.02 30.84 23.04
CA SER A 249 32.43 31.20 22.83
C SER A 249 32.68 32.69 23.09
N PRO A 250 33.19 33.05 24.28
CA PRO A 250 33.44 34.45 24.66
C PRO A 250 34.49 35.17 23.81
N SER A 251 35.31 34.44 23.03
CA SER A 251 36.32 35.01 22.13
C SER A 251 35.72 35.62 20.85
N VAL A 252 34.45 35.37 20.57
CA VAL A 252 33.73 35.90 19.43
C VAL A 252 33.00 37.19 19.85
N VAL A 253 33.36 38.32 19.24
CA VAL A 253 32.77 39.64 19.56
C VAL A 253 31.97 40.22 18.37
N SER A 254 32.12 39.62 17.19
CA SER A 254 31.48 40.11 15.97
C SER A 254 29.96 39.90 15.96
N LYS A 255 29.27 40.72 15.17
CA LYS A 255 27.83 40.61 14.87
C LYS A 255 27.54 40.12 13.45
N ASP A 256 28.59 39.95 12.66
CA ASP A 256 28.51 39.48 11.28
C ASP A 256 28.74 37.96 11.22
N ALA A 257 27.94 37.26 10.41
CA ALA A 257 27.95 35.80 10.36
C ALA A 257 29.29 35.25 9.85
N GLU A 258 29.88 35.88 8.84
CA GLU A 258 31.14 35.42 8.24
C GLU A 258 32.31 35.67 9.19
N ALA A 259 32.34 36.83 9.84
CA ALA A 259 33.32 37.13 10.87
C ALA A 259 33.21 36.18 12.08
N VAL A 260 32.00 35.89 12.56
CA VAL A 260 31.77 34.92 13.66
C VAL A 260 32.24 33.51 13.25
N THR A 261 31.93 33.09 12.03
CA THR A 261 32.36 31.79 11.49
C THR A 261 33.88 31.73 11.41
N ALA A 262 34.54 32.79 10.93
CA ALA A 262 35.98 32.89 10.87
C ALA A 262 36.64 32.84 12.27
N ASP A 263 36.09 33.54 13.25
CA ASP A 263 36.59 33.52 14.64
C ASP A 263 36.48 32.12 15.27
N LEU A 264 35.35 31.42 15.03
CA LEU A 264 35.14 30.04 15.48
C LEU A 264 36.08 29.06 14.78
N ARG A 265 36.31 29.21 13.46
CA ARG A 265 37.30 28.43 12.72
C ARG A 265 38.71 28.64 13.25
N ALA A 266 39.10 29.88 13.53
CA ALA A 266 40.40 30.19 14.11
C ALA A 266 40.55 29.59 15.52
N THR A 267 39.47 29.61 16.31
CA THR A 267 39.43 28.97 17.64
C THR A 267 39.59 27.46 17.54
N LYS A 268 38.89 26.81 16.59
CA LYS A 268 39.02 25.38 16.28
C LYS A 268 40.43 25.03 15.84
N ALA A 269 40.97 25.74 14.85
CA ALA A 269 42.33 25.54 14.34
C ALA A 269 43.39 25.69 15.44
N LYS A 270 43.25 26.70 16.32
CA LYS A 270 44.17 26.89 17.46
C LYS A 270 44.08 25.76 18.50
N ALA A 271 42.91 25.16 18.67
CA ALA A 271 42.74 24.01 19.57
C ALA A 271 43.31 22.73 18.94
N GLU A 272 43.13 22.53 17.64
CA GLU A 272 43.69 21.42 16.87
C GLU A 272 45.23 21.51 16.78
N GLU A 273 45.80 22.70 16.62
CA GLU A 273 47.25 22.94 16.62
C GLU A 273 47.92 22.51 17.94
N LYS A 274 47.18 22.54 19.06
CA LYS A 274 47.67 22.03 20.35
C LYS A 274 47.63 20.50 20.44
N VAL A 275 46.78 19.85 19.67
CA VAL A 275 46.73 18.39 19.56
C VAL A 275 47.85 17.92 18.66
N PHE A 276 48.06 18.57 17.51
CA PHE A 276 49.15 18.26 16.61
C PHE A 276 49.56 19.52 15.81
N PRO A 277 50.87 19.85 15.70
CA PRO A 277 51.34 21.12 15.13
C PRO A 277 51.33 21.12 13.59
N MET A 278 50.14 21.05 12.99
CA MET A 278 49.94 21.00 11.54
C MET A 278 50.39 22.30 10.85
N GLY A 279 50.10 23.44 11.45
CA GLY A 279 50.49 24.76 10.94
C GLY A 279 52.01 24.94 10.92
N ALA A 280 52.72 24.36 11.90
CA ALA A 280 54.18 24.43 11.94
C ALA A 280 54.88 23.66 10.81
N LEU A 281 54.19 22.71 10.17
CA LEU A 281 54.67 21.92 9.03
C LEU A 281 54.20 22.46 7.67
N ALA A 282 53.20 23.36 7.66
CA ALA A 282 52.53 23.81 6.46
C ALA A 282 53.37 24.87 5.69
N PRO A 283 53.77 24.60 4.43
CA PRO A 283 54.52 25.58 3.63
C PRO A 283 53.60 26.67 3.07
N ASN A 284 54.16 27.86 2.85
CA ASN A 284 53.43 28.98 2.25
C ASN A 284 53.68 29.06 0.73
N LEU A 285 52.91 28.31 -0.03
CA LEU A 285 53.05 28.23 -1.50
C LEU A 285 52.73 29.55 -2.22
N ALA A 286 52.04 30.50 -1.57
CA ALA A 286 51.72 31.80 -2.17
C ALA A 286 52.95 32.70 -2.35
N GLU A 287 54.03 32.44 -1.62
CA GLU A 287 55.25 33.24 -1.60
C GLU A 287 56.35 32.72 -2.54
N ILE A 288 56.04 31.73 -3.40
CA ILE A 288 57.00 31.20 -4.37
C ILE A 288 57.38 32.31 -5.36
N PRO A 289 58.67 32.70 -5.44
CA PRO A 289 59.10 33.75 -6.36
C PRO A 289 59.07 33.26 -7.81
N ALA A 290 58.86 34.19 -8.73
CA ALA A 290 59.01 33.92 -10.16
C ALA A 290 60.48 33.74 -10.56
N ASP A 291 60.71 33.03 -11.67
CA ASP A 291 62.03 32.86 -12.26
C ASP A 291 62.68 34.21 -12.62
N VAL A 292 64.00 34.28 -12.43
CA VAL A 292 64.81 35.41 -12.91
C VAL A 292 65.17 35.21 -14.38
N ASP A 293 65.21 36.29 -15.15
CA ASP A 293 65.55 36.25 -16.57
C ASP A 293 67.08 36.28 -16.78
N PRO A 294 67.71 35.20 -17.29
CA PRO A 294 69.14 35.16 -17.51
C PRO A 294 69.56 35.73 -18.88
N THR A 295 68.63 36.13 -19.74
CA THR A 295 68.94 36.50 -21.14
C THR A 295 69.24 37.98 -21.31
N ARG A 296 68.52 38.84 -20.58
CA ARG A 296 68.62 40.31 -20.67
C ARG A 296 70.05 40.85 -20.53
N LEU A 297 70.79 40.36 -19.54
CA LEU A 297 72.16 40.80 -19.32
C LEU A 297 73.11 40.30 -20.41
N GLY A 298 72.95 39.05 -20.85
CA GLY A 298 73.72 38.49 -21.96
C GLY A 298 73.54 39.30 -23.24
N ASP A 299 72.29 39.64 -23.59
CA ASP A 299 71.98 40.47 -24.76
C ASP A 299 72.54 41.89 -24.64
N ALA A 300 72.48 42.48 -23.44
CA ALA A 300 73.08 43.79 -23.16
C ALA A 300 74.61 43.76 -23.28
N ILE A 301 75.27 42.71 -22.77
CA ILE A 301 76.73 42.52 -22.88
C ILE A 301 77.15 42.33 -24.34
N THR A 302 76.44 41.50 -25.12
CA THR A 302 76.71 41.33 -26.56
C THR A 302 76.57 42.66 -27.31
N THR A 303 75.47 43.37 -27.08
CA THR A 303 75.23 44.69 -27.70
C THR A 303 76.32 45.68 -27.32
N TYR A 304 76.74 45.72 -26.06
CA TYR A 304 77.83 46.58 -25.61
C TYR A 304 79.17 46.20 -26.26
N GLY A 305 79.50 44.91 -26.37
CA GLY A 305 80.70 44.43 -27.04
C GLY A 305 80.78 44.83 -28.52
N GLU A 306 79.67 44.67 -29.26
CA GLU A 306 79.56 45.10 -30.65
C GLU A 306 79.75 46.61 -30.82
N ARG A 307 79.12 47.41 -29.95
CA ARG A 307 79.23 48.87 -29.97
C ARG A 307 80.61 49.36 -29.54
N LEU A 308 81.26 48.66 -28.60
CA LEU A 308 82.62 48.97 -28.15
C LEU A 308 83.63 48.72 -29.28
N GLY A 309 83.54 47.59 -29.99
CA GLY A 309 84.45 47.27 -31.11
C GLY A 309 84.26 48.13 -32.36
N ALA A 310 83.17 48.89 -32.45
CA ALA A 310 82.92 49.84 -33.54
C ALA A 310 83.52 51.24 -33.30
N VAL A 311 84.06 51.51 -32.11
CA VAL A 311 84.72 52.77 -31.72
C VAL A 311 86.22 52.52 -31.61
N ASP A 312 87.04 53.49 -32.01
CA ASP A 312 88.49 53.43 -31.81
C ASP A 312 88.84 53.26 -30.31
N ASP A 313 89.77 52.37 -30.01
CA ASP A 313 90.10 51.96 -28.63
C ASP A 313 90.53 53.14 -27.74
N GLU A 314 91.31 54.07 -28.29
CA GLU A 314 91.80 55.23 -27.54
C GLU A 314 90.66 56.25 -27.33
N VAL A 315 89.81 56.42 -28.34
CA VAL A 315 88.59 57.26 -28.24
C VAL A 315 87.63 56.69 -27.20
N ALA A 316 87.39 55.38 -27.20
CA ALA A 316 86.53 54.72 -26.23
C ALA A 316 87.05 54.91 -24.80
N ARG A 317 88.36 54.70 -24.57
CA ARG A 317 89.01 54.87 -23.26
C ARG A 317 88.92 56.31 -22.74
N LEU A 318 89.09 57.30 -23.61
CA LEU A 318 89.05 58.71 -23.23
C LEU A 318 87.64 59.29 -23.16
N THR A 319 86.62 58.58 -23.67
CA THR A 319 85.22 59.02 -23.70
C THR A 319 84.67 59.45 -22.32
N PRO A 320 84.92 58.75 -21.20
CA PRO A 320 84.49 59.22 -19.87
C PRO A 320 85.15 60.54 -19.47
N ILE A 321 86.40 60.77 -19.89
CA ILE A 321 87.13 62.02 -19.65
C ILE A 321 86.54 63.13 -20.52
N PHE A 322 86.22 62.85 -21.79
CA PHE A 322 85.56 63.79 -22.68
C PHE A 322 84.20 64.23 -22.13
N ASP A 323 83.38 63.28 -21.67
CA ASP A 323 82.09 63.55 -21.02
C ASP A 323 82.27 64.41 -19.75
N ALA A 324 83.25 64.09 -18.90
CA ALA A 324 83.54 64.86 -17.69
C ALA A 324 83.99 66.30 -17.99
N VAL A 325 84.85 66.48 -18.99
CA VAL A 325 85.30 67.82 -19.44
C VAL A 325 84.13 68.63 -19.99
N LEU A 326 83.26 68.02 -20.80
CA LEU A 326 82.11 68.68 -21.41
C LEU A 326 80.99 68.99 -20.42
N LYS A 327 80.85 68.21 -19.35
CA LYS A 327 79.91 68.47 -18.24
C LYS A 327 80.41 69.50 -17.23
N HIS A 328 81.70 69.84 -17.26
CA HIS A 328 82.26 70.83 -16.35
C HIS A 328 81.74 72.24 -16.72
N SER A 329 81.17 72.94 -15.74
CA SER A 329 80.44 74.21 -15.90
C SER A 329 81.21 75.30 -16.66
N HIS A 330 82.53 75.32 -16.54
CA HIS A 330 83.39 76.33 -17.18
C HIS A 330 84.15 75.85 -18.43
N LEU A 331 84.31 74.54 -18.62
CA LEU A 331 85.11 73.98 -19.74
C LEU A 331 84.23 73.53 -20.90
N GLY A 332 83.01 73.05 -20.61
CA GLY A 332 82.06 72.59 -21.62
C GLY A 332 81.48 73.71 -22.49
N THR A 333 81.53 74.97 -22.06
CA THR A 333 80.93 76.14 -22.74
C THR A 333 81.96 77.22 -23.08
N LEU A 334 83.21 76.83 -23.35
CA LEU A 334 84.27 77.78 -23.70
C LEU A 334 83.92 78.60 -24.94
N THR A 335 84.02 79.93 -24.80
CA THR A 335 83.90 80.89 -25.91
C THR A 335 85.26 81.41 -26.39
N GLU A 336 86.32 81.23 -25.59
CA GLU A 336 87.70 81.62 -25.91
C GLU A 336 88.68 80.51 -25.48
N PRO A 337 89.88 80.42 -26.11
CA PRO A 337 90.88 79.42 -25.73
C PRO A 337 91.41 79.64 -24.31
N THR A 338 91.41 78.58 -23.50
CA THR A 338 91.92 78.62 -22.11
C THR A 338 93.05 77.61 -21.91
N ARG A 339 93.91 77.83 -20.91
CA ARG A 339 94.96 76.86 -20.57
C ARG A 339 94.32 75.52 -20.16
N CYS A 340 94.80 74.41 -20.72
CA CYS A 340 94.28 73.09 -20.40
C CYS A 340 94.58 72.75 -18.93
N PRO A 341 93.58 72.35 -18.12
CA PRO A 341 93.81 72.02 -16.71
C PRO A 341 94.50 70.66 -16.50
N VAL A 342 94.66 69.84 -17.56
CA VAL A 342 95.23 68.48 -17.47
C VAL A 342 96.67 68.40 -17.98
N CYS A 343 97.05 69.18 -19.00
CA CYS A 343 98.43 69.26 -19.49
C CYS A 343 98.99 70.68 -19.31
N ASN A 344 100.18 70.79 -18.71
CA ASN A 344 100.75 72.06 -18.28
C ASN A 344 101.06 73.04 -19.43
N ASP A 345 101.25 72.53 -20.65
CA ASP A 345 101.73 73.28 -21.82
C ASP A 345 100.72 73.34 -22.98
N GLY A 346 99.50 72.81 -22.80
CA GLY A 346 98.47 72.79 -23.85
C GLY A 346 97.40 73.88 -23.71
N THR A 347 96.87 74.37 -24.84
CA THR A 347 95.69 75.27 -24.87
C THR A 347 94.45 74.47 -25.25
N LEU A 348 93.39 74.52 -24.44
CA LEU A 348 92.09 73.94 -24.76
C LEU A 348 91.28 74.97 -25.58
N SER A 349 91.21 74.74 -26.89
CA SER A 349 90.54 75.64 -27.83
C SER A 349 89.04 75.32 -27.99
N THR A 350 88.28 76.29 -28.48
CA THR A 350 86.87 76.10 -28.85
C THR A 350 86.69 75.04 -29.95
N VAL A 351 87.65 74.94 -30.88
CA VAL A 351 87.71 73.88 -31.90
C VAL A 351 87.89 72.52 -31.25
N ARG A 352 88.81 72.39 -30.28
CA ARG A 352 89.02 71.12 -29.55
C ARG A 352 87.77 70.71 -28.76
N ILE A 353 87.05 71.64 -28.16
CA ILE A 353 85.75 71.36 -27.51
C ILE A 353 84.71 70.86 -28.51
N ALA A 354 84.65 71.42 -29.73
CA ALA A 354 83.77 70.94 -30.78
C ALA A 354 84.13 69.52 -31.24
N GLU A 355 85.42 69.21 -31.42
CA GLU A 355 85.91 67.86 -31.72
C GLU A 355 85.55 66.86 -30.61
N LEU A 356 85.70 67.24 -29.33
CA LEU A 356 85.31 66.40 -28.21
C LEU A 356 83.79 66.12 -28.22
N ARG A 357 82.96 67.10 -28.57
CA ARG A 357 81.50 66.91 -28.71
C ARG A 357 81.15 65.97 -29.86
N GLU A 358 81.84 66.09 -30.99
CA GLU A 358 81.66 65.21 -32.15
C GLU A 358 82.09 63.77 -31.83
N GLN A 359 83.23 63.59 -31.16
CA GLN A 359 83.70 62.27 -30.69
C GLN A 359 82.77 61.66 -29.62
N LEU A 360 82.19 62.50 -28.76
CA LEU A 360 81.19 62.05 -27.78
C LEU A 360 79.87 61.65 -28.46
N ALA A 361 79.43 62.41 -29.47
CA ALA A 361 78.23 62.10 -30.24
C ALA A 361 78.40 60.79 -31.05
N ALA A 362 79.56 60.60 -31.67
CA ALA A 362 79.91 59.40 -32.41
C ALA A 362 79.98 58.15 -31.51
N SER A 363 80.36 58.31 -30.24
CA SER A 363 80.39 57.22 -29.23
C SER A 363 79.10 57.06 -28.43
N GLY A 364 78.04 57.84 -28.72
CA GLY A 364 76.79 57.86 -27.95
C GLY A 364 76.09 56.50 -27.85
N GLY A 365 76.12 55.69 -28.92
CA GLY A 365 75.58 54.33 -28.91
C GLY A 365 76.31 53.36 -27.97
N MET A 366 77.64 53.48 -27.84
CA MET A 366 78.44 52.69 -26.89
C MET A 366 78.16 53.13 -25.45
N GLN A 367 78.03 54.44 -25.20
CA GLN A 367 77.71 54.95 -23.87
C GLN A 367 76.35 54.49 -23.35
N GLU A 368 75.34 54.46 -24.22
CA GLU A 368 74.01 53.99 -23.85
C GLU A 368 73.99 52.47 -23.61
N ALA A 369 74.69 51.70 -24.45
CA ALA A 369 74.89 50.27 -24.22
C ALA A 369 75.63 50.01 -22.89
N ALA A 370 76.63 50.81 -22.54
CA ALA A 370 77.34 50.72 -21.28
C ALA A 370 76.46 51.03 -20.06
N ARG A 371 75.60 52.04 -20.14
CA ARG A 371 74.61 52.34 -19.08
C ARG A 371 73.61 51.20 -18.93
N THR A 372 73.19 50.60 -20.04
CA THR A 372 72.29 49.45 -20.06
C THR A 372 72.92 48.26 -19.35
N VAL A 373 74.16 47.89 -19.68
CA VAL A 373 74.88 46.81 -18.98
C VAL A 373 75.05 47.12 -17.49
N ALA A 374 75.44 48.34 -17.12
CA ALA A 374 75.58 48.72 -15.71
C ALA A 374 74.24 48.61 -14.93
N SER A 375 73.14 49.00 -15.55
CA SER A 375 71.80 48.87 -14.97
C SER A 375 71.37 47.40 -14.84
N GLU A 376 71.57 46.58 -15.87
CA GLU A 376 71.22 45.15 -15.85
C GLU A 376 72.07 44.36 -14.82
N LEU A 377 73.35 44.72 -14.64
CA LEU A 377 74.20 44.16 -13.58
C LEU A 377 73.63 44.45 -12.18
N GLN A 378 73.15 45.68 -11.92
CA GLN A 378 72.54 46.03 -10.63
C GLN A 378 71.18 45.33 -10.43
N LEU A 379 70.36 45.24 -11.48
CA LEU A 379 69.07 44.55 -11.45
C LEU A 379 69.21 43.05 -11.18
N ALA A 380 70.28 42.42 -11.67
CA ALA A 380 70.56 41.01 -11.41
C ALA A 380 70.71 40.72 -9.91
N LEU A 381 71.49 41.53 -9.18
CA LEU A 381 71.66 41.34 -7.72
C LEU A 381 70.36 41.58 -6.94
N GLN A 382 69.62 42.63 -7.30
CA GLN A 382 68.32 42.92 -6.68
C GLN A 382 67.29 41.81 -6.90
N SER A 383 67.31 41.20 -8.08
CA SER A 383 66.40 40.09 -8.41
C SER A 383 66.70 38.86 -7.56
N VAL A 384 67.99 38.53 -7.38
CA VAL A 384 68.42 37.43 -6.51
C VAL A 384 68.12 37.71 -5.04
N ASP A 385 68.23 38.96 -4.58
CA ASP A 385 67.83 39.35 -3.23
C ASP A 385 66.32 39.12 -2.99
N ARG A 386 65.47 39.49 -3.95
CA ARG A 386 64.02 39.25 -3.88
C ARG A 386 63.68 37.76 -3.85
N VAL A 387 64.34 36.96 -4.70
CA VAL A 387 64.19 35.50 -4.67
C VAL A 387 64.59 34.95 -3.29
N GLY A 388 65.68 35.44 -2.70
CA GLY A 388 66.11 35.04 -1.36
C GLY A 388 65.08 35.34 -0.27
N ILE A 389 64.36 36.47 -0.36
CA ILE A 389 63.27 36.81 0.57
C ILE A 389 62.07 35.87 0.36
N GLY A 390 61.63 35.69 -0.89
CA GLY A 390 60.49 34.80 -1.22
C GLY A 390 60.73 33.36 -0.77
N LEU A 391 61.88 32.78 -1.10
CA LEU A 391 62.20 31.39 -0.69
C LEU A 391 62.31 31.21 0.83
N ASN A 392 62.63 32.26 1.60
CA ASN A 392 62.57 32.19 3.07
C ASN A 392 61.13 32.13 3.58
N ALA A 393 60.20 32.82 2.92
CA ALA A 393 58.80 32.88 3.34
C ALA A 393 57.99 31.61 2.96
N VAL A 394 58.48 30.82 1.99
CA VAL A 394 57.85 29.55 1.58
C VAL A 394 58.02 28.44 2.64
N LEU A 395 59.16 28.41 3.33
CA LEU A 395 59.48 27.33 4.26
C LEU A 395 58.70 27.48 5.57
N PRO A 396 58.19 26.36 6.12
CA PRO A 396 57.44 26.37 7.36
C PRO A 396 58.36 26.58 8.57
N SER A 397 57.78 26.96 9.72
CA SER A 397 58.54 27.20 10.96
C SER A 397 59.24 25.95 11.50
N ALA A 398 58.79 24.74 11.13
CA ALA A 398 59.49 23.51 11.46
C ALA A 398 60.91 23.41 10.87
N GLY A 399 61.28 24.29 9.93
CA GLY A 399 62.67 24.40 9.48
C GLY A 399 63.66 24.84 10.55
N ASP A 400 63.18 25.45 11.64
CA ASP A 400 64.00 25.85 12.78
C ASP A 400 64.00 24.83 13.93
N TRP A 401 63.27 23.72 13.79
CA TRP A 401 63.17 22.68 14.82
C TRP A 401 64.47 21.89 15.00
N GLY A 402 64.79 21.61 16.26
CA GLY A 402 65.87 20.70 16.65
C GLY A 402 65.50 19.22 16.53
N GLU A 403 66.49 18.33 16.70
CA GLU A 403 66.29 16.88 16.77
C GLU A 403 65.21 16.45 17.78
N PRO A 404 65.16 17.01 19.01
CA PRO A 404 64.17 16.61 19.99
C PRO A 404 62.72 16.94 19.57
N GLU A 405 62.50 18.11 18.97
CA GLU A 405 61.17 18.57 18.53
C GLU A 405 60.65 17.70 17.37
N TRP A 406 61.53 17.33 16.44
CA TRP A 406 61.22 16.39 15.36
C TRP A 406 60.89 14.98 15.89
N ALA A 407 61.67 14.48 16.85
CA ALA A 407 61.43 13.17 17.46
C ALA A 407 60.12 13.14 18.26
N GLU A 408 59.85 14.18 19.06
CA GLU A 408 58.63 14.31 19.85
C GLU A 408 57.39 14.39 18.96
N THR A 409 57.41 15.24 17.93
CA THR A 409 56.27 15.38 17.00
C THR A 409 56.01 14.09 16.23
N SER A 410 57.06 13.38 15.81
CA SER A 410 56.91 12.09 15.11
C SER A 410 56.35 11.00 16.03
N ALA A 411 56.85 10.88 17.26
CA ALA A 411 56.35 9.91 18.24
C ALA A 411 54.90 10.23 18.65
N HIS A 412 54.54 11.51 18.74
CA HIS A 412 53.17 11.94 19.04
C HIS A 412 52.18 11.58 17.93
N ARG A 413 52.58 11.68 16.65
CA ARG A 413 51.78 11.16 15.53
C ARG A 413 51.56 9.65 15.68
N GLU A 414 52.59 8.89 15.99
CA GLU A 414 52.50 7.43 16.19
C GLU A 414 51.56 7.08 17.35
N ALA A 415 51.66 7.79 18.48
CA ALA A 415 50.79 7.59 19.64
C ALA A 415 49.32 7.90 19.33
N LEU A 416 49.03 8.97 18.57
CA LEU A 416 47.67 9.27 18.11
C LEU A 416 47.12 8.15 17.21
N ASN A 417 48.00 7.46 16.48
CA ASN A 417 47.66 6.39 15.54
C ASN A 417 47.74 4.97 16.11
N GLU A 418 47.95 4.80 17.42
CA GLU A 418 48.12 3.49 18.05
C GLU A 418 46.97 2.52 17.66
N GLY A 419 47.32 1.39 17.03
CA GLY A 419 46.38 0.37 16.55
C GLY A 419 45.97 0.46 15.07
N ALA A 420 46.45 1.46 14.30
CA ALA A 420 46.29 1.51 12.85
C ALA A 420 47.54 0.96 12.14
N GLU A 421 47.40 -0.08 11.31
CA GLU A 421 48.50 -0.55 10.44
C GLU A 421 48.69 0.44 9.29
N VAL A 422 49.55 1.45 9.48
CA VAL A 422 49.92 2.39 8.41
C VAL A 422 51.45 2.41 8.29
N ASP A 423 51.97 1.84 7.21
CA ASP A 423 53.40 1.83 6.87
C ASP A 423 53.78 3.18 6.24
N VAL A 424 53.96 4.21 7.07
CA VAL A 424 54.35 5.57 6.63
C VAL A 424 55.69 5.95 7.24
N PRO A 425 56.60 6.58 6.46
CA PRO A 425 57.86 7.09 6.99
C PRO A 425 57.64 8.08 8.14
N ALA A 426 58.43 7.91 9.21
CA ALA A 426 58.46 8.82 10.35
C ALA A 426 58.71 10.27 9.89
N LEU A 427 58.08 11.26 10.54
CA LEU A 427 58.14 12.66 10.10
C LEU A 427 59.56 13.23 10.15
N ASN A 428 60.37 12.70 11.05
CA ASN A 428 61.78 13.06 11.23
C ASN A 428 62.75 12.33 10.28
N SER A 429 62.25 11.50 9.35
CA SER A 429 63.08 10.78 8.37
C SER A 429 63.46 11.65 7.16
N GLU A 430 64.49 11.22 6.43
CA GLU A 430 64.96 11.90 5.20
C GLU A 430 63.95 11.80 4.03
N ASP A 431 63.07 10.81 4.05
CA ASP A 431 62.05 10.59 3.02
C ASP A 431 60.72 11.31 3.32
N SER A 432 60.65 12.03 4.44
CA SER A 432 59.42 12.66 4.96
C SER A 432 59.58 14.16 5.16
N ALA A 433 58.73 14.76 5.99
CA ALA A 433 58.64 16.20 6.22
C ALA A 433 60.01 16.85 6.52
N ARG A 434 60.79 16.27 7.43
CA ARG A 434 62.12 16.79 7.77
C ARG A 434 63.07 16.80 6.58
N GLY A 435 63.14 15.71 5.82
CA GLY A 435 64.00 15.63 4.64
C GLY A 435 63.63 16.61 3.54
N MET A 436 62.32 16.80 3.30
CA MET A 436 61.83 17.81 2.34
C MET A 436 62.24 19.22 2.74
N ILE A 437 62.08 19.58 4.01
CA ILE A 437 62.48 20.88 4.56
C ILE A 437 64.00 21.07 4.48
N MET A 438 64.78 20.03 4.81
CA MET A 438 66.25 20.07 4.73
C MET A 438 66.77 20.28 3.30
N ARG A 439 66.20 19.58 2.31
CA ARG A 439 66.58 19.74 0.89
C ARG A 439 66.25 21.14 0.39
N ALA A 440 65.09 21.67 0.72
CA ALA A 440 64.73 23.05 0.39
C ALA A 440 65.64 24.07 1.10
N GLY A 441 66.01 23.81 2.36
CA GLY A 441 66.98 24.59 3.12
C GLY A 441 68.39 24.59 2.50
N ALA A 442 68.82 23.46 1.92
CA ALA A 442 70.09 23.36 1.19
C ALA A 442 70.09 24.22 -0.09
N SER A 443 68.99 24.22 -0.85
CA SER A 443 68.80 25.10 -2.01
C SER A 443 68.87 26.59 -1.63
N ARG A 444 68.33 26.97 -0.47
CA ARG A 444 68.50 28.33 0.08
C ARG A 444 69.96 28.65 0.40
N GLN A 445 70.71 27.71 0.98
CA GLN A 445 72.12 27.92 1.27
C GLN A 445 72.95 28.06 -0.01
N ARG A 446 72.63 27.27 -1.04
CA ARG A 446 73.21 27.40 -2.37
C ARG A 446 72.93 28.76 -2.99
N LEU A 447 71.71 29.28 -2.86
CA LEU A 447 71.35 30.63 -3.33
C LEU A 447 72.22 31.71 -2.66
N ARG A 448 72.50 31.60 -1.36
CA ARG A 448 73.40 32.55 -0.65
C ARG A 448 74.83 32.51 -1.20
N GLN A 449 75.33 31.34 -1.58
CA GLN A 449 76.65 31.19 -2.21
C GLN A 449 76.67 31.81 -3.62
N ILE A 450 75.64 31.52 -4.43
CA ILE A 450 75.47 32.11 -5.77
C ILE A 450 75.43 33.64 -5.69
N ARG A 451 74.68 34.19 -4.73
CA ARG A 451 74.61 35.63 -4.48
C ARG A 451 75.98 36.25 -4.18
N ALA A 452 76.81 35.58 -3.37
CA ALA A 452 78.16 36.06 -3.07
C ALA A 452 79.03 36.10 -4.34
N GLN A 453 78.98 35.04 -5.15
CA GLN A 453 79.69 34.98 -6.44
C GLN A 453 79.20 36.04 -7.44
N LEU A 454 77.88 36.26 -7.50
CA LEU A 454 77.27 37.28 -8.34
C LEU A 454 77.75 38.68 -7.97
N LYS A 455 77.86 38.98 -6.68
CA LYS A 455 78.36 40.27 -6.22
C LYS A 455 79.77 40.54 -6.74
N ASP A 456 80.68 39.58 -6.60
CA ASP A 456 82.07 39.72 -7.05
C ASP A 456 82.16 39.92 -8.59
N LEU A 457 81.33 39.19 -9.34
CA LEU A 457 81.24 39.32 -10.80
C LEU A 457 80.63 40.64 -11.25
N ILE A 458 79.62 41.15 -10.54
CA ILE A 458 79.01 42.44 -10.80
C ILE A 458 79.98 43.58 -10.52
N ASP A 459 80.76 43.50 -9.43
CA ASP A 459 81.79 44.49 -9.10
C ASP A 459 82.94 44.48 -10.12
N ALA A 460 83.31 43.31 -10.66
CA ALA A 460 84.26 43.19 -11.76
C ALA A 460 83.69 43.75 -13.08
N GLY A 461 82.48 43.35 -13.46
CA GLY A 461 81.82 43.82 -14.68
C GLY A 461 81.59 45.33 -14.67
N SER A 462 81.18 45.90 -13.54
CA SER A 462 80.98 47.35 -13.37
C SER A 462 82.28 48.13 -13.56
N ARG A 463 83.42 47.60 -13.08
CA ARG A 463 84.75 48.19 -13.33
C ARG A 463 85.12 48.12 -14.81
N SER A 464 84.92 46.98 -15.46
CA SER A 464 85.17 46.84 -16.91
C SER A 464 84.32 47.80 -17.74
N VAL A 465 83.04 48.00 -17.39
CA VAL A 465 82.16 48.98 -18.07
C VAL A 465 82.65 50.42 -17.85
N ALA A 466 83.12 50.75 -16.63
CA ALA A 466 83.65 52.07 -16.30
C ALA A 466 84.97 52.39 -17.05
N GLU A 467 85.84 51.38 -17.20
CA GLU A 467 87.12 51.47 -17.91
C GLU A 467 86.97 51.33 -19.44
N ARG A 468 85.75 51.10 -19.93
CA ARG A 468 85.45 50.86 -21.35
C ARG A 468 86.19 49.63 -21.91
N ALA A 469 86.28 48.59 -21.09
CA ALA A 469 86.82 47.29 -21.45
C ALA A 469 85.69 46.29 -21.81
N PRO A 470 85.99 45.22 -22.56
CA PRO A 470 85.06 44.12 -22.79
C PRO A 470 84.62 43.46 -21.46
N VAL A 471 83.34 43.10 -21.37
CA VAL A 471 82.75 42.40 -20.22
C VAL A 471 82.49 40.95 -20.62
N GLN A 472 82.90 40.00 -19.79
CA GLN A 472 82.53 38.59 -19.95
C GLN A 472 81.24 38.30 -19.18
N ASP A 473 80.32 37.55 -19.79
CA ASP A 473 79.08 37.15 -19.14
C ASP A 473 79.27 35.93 -18.21
N GLY A 474 79.71 36.21 -16.98
CA GLY A 474 79.74 35.24 -15.88
C GLY A 474 78.45 35.20 -15.04
N VAL A 475 77.53 36.15 -15.26
CA VAL A 475 76.34 36.37 -14.41
C VAL A 475 75.16 35.52 -14.88
N SER A 476 74.90 35.46 -16.19
CA SER A 476 73.77 34.68 -16.74
C SER A 476 73.78 33.19 -16.38
N PRO A 477 74.94 32.48 -16.36
CA PRO A 477 75.00 31.09 -15.87
C PRO A 477 74.62 30.95 -14.40
N LEU A 478 74.95 31.94 -13.56
CA LEU A 478 74.58 31.95 -12.14
C LEU A 478 73.09 32.24 -11.95
N LEU A 479 72.49 33.13 -12.75
CA LEU A 479 71.04 33.36 -12.75
C LEU A 479 70.25 32.10 -13.14
N LYS A 480 70.75 31.30 -14.10
CA LYS A 480 70.16 29.97 -14.39
C LYS A 480 70.21 29.03 -13.19
N GLN A 481 71.29 29.06 -12.40
CA GLN A 481 71.38 28.28 -11.17
C GLN A 481 70.44 28.79 -10.08
N VAL A 482 70.11 30.09 -10.05
CA VAL A 482 69.07 30.66 -9.17
C VAL A 482 67.70 30.06 -9.49
N ASN A 483 67.30 29.97 -10.77
CA ASN A 483 66.04 29.32 -11.16
C ASN A 483 66.03 27.84 -10.77
N GLY A 484 67.16 27.15 -10.85
CA GLY A 484 67.30 25.80 -10.31
C GLY A 484 67.02 25.71 -8.80
N CYS A 485 67.42 26.71 -8.02
CA CYS A 485 67.11 26.77 -6.58
C CYS A 485 65.61 27.03 -6.33
N ILE A 486 64.96 27.88 -7.15
CA ILE A 486 63.51 28.13 -7.09
C ILE A 486 62.74 26.84 -7.35
N ALA A 487 63.07 26.15 -8.45
CA ALA A 487 62.40 24.91 -8.85
C ALA A 487 62.51 23.80 -7.78
N GLU A 488 63.68 23.62 -7.17
CA GLU A 488 63.86 22.63 -6.11
C GLU A 488 63.06 22.98 -4.84
N VAL A 489 63.06 24.25 -4.40
CA VAL A 489 62.24 24.66 -3.24
C VAL A 489 60.75 24.50 -3.53
N GLN A 490 60.30 24.87 -4.74
CA GLN A 490 58.91 24.68 -5.16
C GLN A 490 58.50 23.21 -5.13
N LYS A 491 59.33 22.32 -5.67
CA LYS A 491 59.09 20.87 -5.69
C LYS A 491 58.96 20.31 -4.27
N GLU A 492 59.91 20.60 -3.40
CA GLU A 492 59.89 20.10 -2.02
C GLU A 492 58.74 20.71 -1.19
N ALA A 493 58.41 21.99 -1.39
CA ALA A 493 57.27 22.63 -0.72
C ALA A 493 55.93 22.05 -1.18
N GLN A 494 55.78 21.71 -2.46
CA GLN A 494 54.57 21.04 -2.96
C GLN A 494 54.45 19.60 -2.40
N ALA A 495 55.55 18.85 -2.35
CA ALA A 495 55.58 17.53 -1.73
C ALA A 495 55.22 17.58 -0.24
N LEU A 496 55.75 18.58 0.48
CA LEU A 496 55.44 18.80 1.88
C LEU A 496 53.97 19.19 2.10
N LYS A 497 53.39 20.04 1.24
CA LYS A 497 51.96 20.37 1.29
C LYS A 497 51.07 19.14 1.14
N ALA A 498 51.38 18.27 0.18
CA ALA A 498 50.64 17.03 -0.03
C ALA A 498 50.72 16.09 1.19
N LEU A 499 51.89 16.02 1.84
CA LEU A 499 52.07 15.27 3.08
C LEU A 499 51.22 15.86 4.23
N VAL A 500 51.22 17.17 4.39
CA VAL A 500 50.40 17.87 5.41
C VAL A 500 48.90 17.70 5.16
N ASP A 501 48.47 17.63 3.90
CA ASP A 501 47.08 17.33 3.56
C ASP A 501 46.71 15.88 3.89
N GLY A 502 47.59 14.93 3.58
CA GLY A 502 47.40 13.52 3.99
C GLY A 502 47.34 13.34 5.50
N LEU A 503 48.15 14.09 6.25
CA LEU A 503 48.11 14.12 7.72
C LEU A 503 46.78 14.67 8.26
N HIS A 504 46.19 15.68 7.62
CA HIS A 504 44.86 16.19 8.02
C HIS A 504 43.78 15.11 7.87
N GLU A 505 43.84 14.32 6.81
CA GLU A 505 42.90 13.23 6.55
C GLU A 505 43.12 12.06 7.52
N GLU A 506 44.38 11.68 7.75
CA GLU A 506 44.80 10.61 8.67
C GLU A 506 44.40 10.90 10.13
N LEU A 507 44.60 12.13 10.58
CA LEU A 507 44.34 12.53 11.97
C LEU A 507 42.90 13.02 12.20
N GLY A 508 42.06 13.11 11.15
CA GLY A 508 40.76 13.80 11.14
C GLY A 508 39.91 13.66 12.42
N GLU A 509 39.41 12.47 12.74
CA GLU A 509 38.59 12.24 13.95
C GLU A 509 39.37 12.46 15.26
N ARG A 510 40.69 12.21 15.24
CA ARG A 510 41.55 12.37 16.42
C ARG A 510 41.80 13.85 16.74
N LEU A 511 41.87 14.71 15.73
CA LEU A 511 41.89 16.16 15.91
C LEU A 511 40.58 16.66 16.54
N GLN A 512 39.46 15.95 16.37
CA GLN A 512 38.21 16.23 17.09
C GLN A 512 38.29 15.91 18.60
N SER A 513 39.37 15.29 19.10
CA SER A 513 39.62 15.21 20.55
C SER A 513 40.05 16.54 21.16
N ALA A 514 40.38 17.55 20.33
CA ALA A 514 40.79 18.87 20.80
C ALA A 514 39.74 19.43 21.78
N ALA A 515 40.19 19.84 22.96
CA ALA A 515 39.31 20.41 23.96
C ALA A 515 38.80 21.79 23.50
N LEU A 516 37.54 21.85 23.10
CA LEU A 516 36.81 23.08 22.78
C LEU A 516 35.75 23.34 23.85
N PRO A 517 35.32 24.61 24.05
CA PRO A 517 34.13 24.88 24.84
C PRO A 517 32.94 24.08 24.31
N SER A 518 32.12 23.52 25.20
CA SER A 518 30.97 22.69 24.84
C SER A 518 30.04 23.42 23.87
N GLY A 519 29.61 22.75 22.80
CA GLY A 519 28.70 23.30 21.79
C GLY A 519 29.37 24.15 20.70
N THR A 520 30.69 24.40 20.77
CA THR A 520 31.42 25.26 19.80
C THR A 520 31.51 24.65 18.41
N ARG A 521 31.62 23.31 18.30
CA ARG A 521 31.68 22.63 17.01
C ARG A 521 30.32 22.63 16.34
N GLU A 522 29.31 22.22 17.09
CA GLU A 522 27.94 22.11 16.61
C GLU A 522 27.39 23.48 16.18
N ILE A 523 27.72 24.56 16.91
CA ILE A 523 27.29 25.91 16.49
C ILE A 523 28.05 26.42 15.27
N LEU A 524 29.32 26.05 15.09
CA LEU A 524 30.09 26.35 13.89
C LEU A 524 29.45 25.64 12.68
N ASP A 525 29.20 24.35 12.77
CA ASP A 525 28.59 23.56 11.68
C ASP A 525 27.19 24.09 11.33
N LEU A 526 26.38 24.47 12.33
CA LEU A 526 25.06 25.08 12.09
C LEU A 526 25.13 26.47 11.45
N LEU A 527 26.18 27.26 11.70
CA LEU A 527 26.40 28.57 11.07
C LEU A 527 26.91 28.43 9.63
N GLU A 528 27.78 27.46 9.37
CA GLU A 528 28.27 27.12 8.03
C GLU A 528 27.14 26.63 7.13
N HIS A 529 26.24 25.81 7.68
CA HIS A 529 25.10 25.22 6.95
C HIS A 529 23.74 25.85 7.31
N ARG A 530 23.75 27.16 7.58
CA ARG A 530 22.56 27.92 7.99
C ARG A 530 21.45 27.95 6.94
N GLU A 531 21.78 27.84 5.65
CA GLU A 531 20.82 27.84 4.55
C GLU A 531 20.09 26.50 4.46
N GLU A 532 20.85 25.41 4.55
CA GLU A 532 20.34 24.05 4.60
C GLU A 532 19.49 23.84 5.86
N LEU A 533 19.92 24.35 7.02
CA LEU A 533 19.14 24.32 8.25
C LEU A 533 17.79 25.05 8.08
N HIS A 534 17.78 26.24 7.49
CA HIS A 534 16.53 26.97 7.23
C HIS A 534 15.60 26.18 6.29
N HIS A 535 16.16 25.59 5.22
CA HIS A 535 15.42 24.72 4.31
C HIS A 535 14.79 23.53 5.03
N GLU A 536 15.55 22.84 5.88
CA GLU A 536 15.04 21.73 6.68
C GLU A 536 13.96 22.16 7.68
N GLN A 537 14.09 23.33 8.31
CA GLN A 537 13.03 23.88 9.19
C GLN A 537 11.72 24.12 8.41
N CYS A 538 11.81 24.62 7.17
CA CYS A 538 10.64 24.75 6.29
C CYS A 538 10.02 23.38 5.95
N LEU A 539 10.85 22.39 5.60
CA LEU A 539 10.38 21.02 5.33
C LEU A 539 9.72 20.39 6.55
N GLU A 540 10.29 20.56 7.74
CA GLU A 540 9.73 20.06 9.00
C GLU A 540 8.37 20.71 9.31
N ALA A 541 8.22 22.01 9.04
CA ALA A 541 6.94 22.70 9.16
C ALA A 541 5.89 22.14 8.16
N GLN A 542 6.29 21.89 6.92
CA GLN A 542 5.42 21.25 5.91
C GLN A 542 5.02 19.83 6.32
N ARG A 543 5.97 19.02 6.82
CA ARG A 543 5.71 17.68 7.37
C ARG A 543 4.68 17.75 8.50
N LYS A 544 4.87 18.63 9.49
CA LYS A 544 3.88 18.84 10.57
C LYS A 544 2.51 19.26 10.04
N GLY A 545 2.46 20.12 9.03
CA GLY A 545 1.22 20.52 8.35
C GLY A 545 0.52 19.36 7.63
N ALA A 546 1.28 18.53 6.91
CA ALA A 546 0.78 17.32 6.27
C ALA A 546 0.23 16.32 7.30
N LYS A 547 0.98 16.07 8.38
CA LYS A 547 0.54 15.17 9.47
C LYS A 547 -0.78 15.62 10.08
N ARG A 548 -0.91 16.91 10.39
CA ARG A 548 -2.16 17.49 10.92
C ARG A 548 -3.33 17.30 9.96
N ARG A 549 -3.12 17.47 8.65
CA ARG A 549 -4.16 17.24 7.63
C ARG A 549 -4.56 15.76 7.56
N ILE A 550 -3.61 14.84 7.54
CA ILE A 550 -3.87 13.40 7.53
C ILE A 550 -4.64 12.97 8.80
N ASP A 551 -4.24 13.48 9.97
CA ASP A 551 -4.93 13.20 11.22
C ASP A 551 -6.35 13.79 11.26
N ALA A 552 -6.55 14.98 10.69
CA ALA A 552 -7.88 15.58 10.55
C ALA A 552 -8.77 14.77 9.62
N VAL A 553 -8.26 14.36 8.44
CA VAL A 553 -8.96 13.49 7.50
C VAL A 553 -9.32 12.16 8.16
N GLY A 554 -8.38 11.55 8.89
CA GLY A 554 -8.66 10.33 9.67
C GLY A 554 -9.79 10.50 10.67
N ARG A 555 -9.81 11.60 11.45
CA ARG A 555 -10.92 11.89 12.37
C ARG A 555 -12.25 12.11 11.66
N MET A 556 -12.25 12.75 10.49
CA MET A 556 -13.46 12.98 9.71
C MET A 556 -14.04 11.66 9.18
N ILE A 557 -13.20 10.79 8.62
CA ILE A 557 -13.61 9.45 8.15
C ILE A 557 -14.13 8.63 9.33
N ASP A 558 -13.43 8.63 10.46
CA ASP A 558 -13.86 7.94 11.67
C ASP A 558 -15.24 8.42 12.13
N ALA A 559 -15.53 9.72 12.06
CA ALA A 559 -16.83 10.28 12.41
C ALA A 559 -17.92 9.91 11.40
N ALA A 560 -17.60 9.95 10.09
CA ALA A 560 -18.51 9.58 9.02
C ALA A 560 -18.87 8.08 9.06
N GLU A 561 -17.88 7.20 9.28
CA GLU A 561 -18.06 5.75 9.47
C GLU A 561 -19.03 5.48 10.61
N ARG A 562 -18.86 6.19 11.74
CA ARG A 562 -19.73 6.07 12.91
C ARG A 562 -21.16 6.52 12.61
N ALA A 563 -21.33 7.68 12.00
CA ALA A 563 -22.64 8.22 11.66
C ALA A 563 -23.39 7.35 10.66
N LEU A 564 -22.70 6.85 9.63
CA LEU A 564 -23.29 5.94 8.66
C LEU A 564 -23.68 4.61 9.31
N LEU A 565 -22.82 4.03 10.15
CA LEU A 565 -23.16 2.83 10.90
C LEU A 565 -24.41 3.03 11.76
N ASP A 566 -24.52 4.16 12.48
CA ASP A 566 -25.69 4.47 13.30
C ASP A 566 -26.97 4.58 12.47
N ASP A 567 -26.98 5.37 11.38
CA ASP A 567 -28.14 5.50 10.46
C ASP A 567 -28.57 4.14 9.89
N ARG A 568 -27.59 3.30 9.53
CA ARG A 568 -27.86 1.98 8.98
C ARG A 568 -28.37 0.99 10.03
N PHE A 569 -27.85 1.03 11.26
CA PHE A 569 -28.38 0.24 12.37
C PHE A 569 -29.79 0.66 12.74
N GLU A 570 -30.11 1.95 12.68
CA GLU A 570 -31.46 2.47 12.91
C GLU A 570 -32.43 1.95 11.85
N LYS A 571 -32.08 2.05 10.56
CA LYS A 571 -32.89 1.51 9.44
C LYS A 571 -33.13 0.01 9.59
N MET A 572 -32.06 -0.76 9.84
CA MET A 572 -32.18 -2.19 10.08
C MET A 572 -33.04 -2.49 11.32
N GLY A 573 -32.79 -1.81 12.43
CA GLY A 573 -33.55 -1.97 13.66
C GLY A 573 -35.04 -1.72 13.45
N SER A 574 -35.40 -0.70 12.67
CA SER A 574 -36.79 -0.41 12.32
C SER A 574 -37.43 -1.52 11.50
N GLU A 575 -36.71 -2.12 10.53
CA GLU A 575 -37.23 -3.25 9.75
C GLU A 575 -37.33 -4.54 10.59
N ILE A 576 -36.37 -4.79 11.50
CA ILE A 576 -36.44 -5.92 12.43
C ILE A 576 -37.66 -5.78 13.34
N ASP A 577 -37.87 -4.60 13.93
CA ASP A 577 -39.03 -4.34 14.78
C ASP A 577 -40.34 -4.51 14.00
N ARG A 578 -40.37 -4.07 12.74
CA ARG A 578 -41.52 -4.23 11.84
C ARG A 578 -41.89 -5.70 11.63
N TRP A 579 -40.92 -6.57 11.38
CA TRP A 579 -41.15 -8.01 11.21
C TRP A 579 -41.38 -8.74 12.54
N TRP A 580 -40.75 -8.29 13.63
CA TRP A 580 -41.02 -8.78 14.97
C TRP A 580 -42.50 -8.59 15.32
N ALA A 581 -43.05 -7.40 15.05
CA ALA A 581 -44.45 -7.08 15.32
C ALA A 581 -45.45 -7.96 14.55
N THR A 582 -45.08 -8.53 13.39
CA THR A 582 -45.95 -9.49 12.68
C THR A 582 -45.89 -10.90 13.28
N LEU A 583 -44.79 -11.26 13.94
CA LEU A 583 -44.60 -12.56 14.60
C LEU A 583 -45.19 -12.56 16.01
N ARG A 584 -44.92 -11.50 16.78
CA ARG A 584 -45.23 -11.37 18.21
C ARG A 584 -45.94 -10.03 18.49
N PRO A 585 -47.19 -9.86 18.01
CA PRO A 585 -47.94 -8.64 18.27
C PRO A 585 -48.26 -8.51 19.76
N ASP A 586 -48.29 -7.27 20.25
CA ASP A 586 -48.76 -6.89 21.60
C ASP A 586 -48.03 -7.54 22.80
N GLU A 587 -46.78 -7.99 22.64
CA GLU A 587 -45.96 -8.51 23.75
C GLU A 587 -45.32 -7.39 24.60
N LEU A 588 -45.34 -7.55 25.94
CA LEU A 588 -44.68 -6.65 26.89
C LEU A 588 -43.15 -6.71 26.84
N VAL A 589 -42.60 -7.80 26.31
CA VAL A 589 -41.17 -7.99 26.05
C VAL A 589 -40.95 -7.93 24.55
N ARG A 590 -40.37 -6.83 24.06
CA ARG A 590 -40.23 -6.55 22.63
C ARG A 590 -38.79 -6.29 22.22
N PHE A 591 -38.53 -6.32 20.93
CA PHE A 591 -37.26 -5.88 20.38
C PHE A 591 -37.07 -4.38 20.62
N GLY A 592 -35.93 -4.00 21.21
CA GLY A 592 -35.61 -2.62 21.57
C GLY A 592 -34.68 -1.91 20.60
N GLY A 593 -34.12 -2.62 19.61
CA GLY A 593 -33.27 -2.03 18.57
C GLY A 593 -31.90 -2.69 18.40
N VAL A 594 -31.18 -2.21 17.39
CA VAL A 594 -29.78 -2.57 17.10
C VAL A 594 -28.92 -1.36 17.41
N GLY A 595 -27.88 -1.52 18.23
CA GLY A 595 -27.02 -0.40 18.60
C GLY A 595 -25.58 -0.81 18.88
N ARG A 596 -24.68 0.18 18.86
CA ARG A 596 -23.26 -0.03 19.20
C ARG A 596 -23.08 -0.06 20.72
N ARG A 597 -22.10 -0.84 21.19
CA ARG A 597 -21.69 -0.81 22.61
C ARG A 597 -20.88 0.47 22.90
N ALA A 598 -21.17 1.12 24.03
CA ALA A 598 -20.75 2.48 24.41
C ALA A 598 -19.23 2.75 24.59
N SER A 599 -18.31 1.95 24.06
CA SER A 599 -16.86 2.26 24.16
C SER A 599 -15.97 1.62 23.09
N GLY A 600 -16.49 0.79 22.18
CA GLY A 600 -15.68 0.06 21.22
C GLY A 600 -16.13 0.30 19.78
N ARG A 601 -15.20 0.75 18.93
CA ARG A 601 -15.36 0.59 17.48
C ARG A 601 -15.47 -0.91 17.24
N ARG A 602 -16.61 -1.40 16.71
CA ARG A 602 -16.83 -2.77 16.16
C ARG A 602 -17.75 -3.74 16.92
N TYR A 603 -18.54 -3.35 17.92
CA TYR A 603 -19.50 -4.27 18.56
C TYR A 603 -20.96 -3.84 18.39
N VAL A 604 -21.81 -4.78 17.97
CA VAL A 604 -23.26 -4.61 17.77
C VAL A 604 -24.02 -5.41 18.83
N ASN A 605 -24.87 -4.72 19.57
CA ASN A 605 -25.80 -5.32 20.52
C ASN A 605 -27.22 -5.25 19.97
N LEU A 606 -27.97 -6.32 20.25
CA LEU A 606 -29.41 -6.37 20.04
C LEU A 606 -30.04 -6.17 21.41
N THR A 607 -30.90 -5.18 21.53
CA THR A 607 -31.54 -4.84 22.81
C THR A 607 -32.96 -5.34 22.87
N ALA A 608 -33.41 -5.64 24.08
CA ALA A 608 -34.77 -5.98 24.42
C ALA A 608 -35.35 -4.90 25.33
N GLU A 609 -36.60 -4.55 25.10
CA GLU A 609 -37.40 -3.67 25.95
C GLU A 609 -38.38 -4.51 26.76
N LEU A 610 -38.32 -4.37 28.09
CA LEU A 610 -39.17 -5.11 29.03
C LEU A 610 -40.08 -4.13 29.76
N ALA A 611 -41.37 -4.15 29.42
CA ALA A 611 -42.40 -3.34 30.05
C ALA A 611 -43.19 -4.13 31.10
N VAL A 612 -43.67 -3.45 32.15
CA VAL A 612 -44.55 -4.05 33.18
C VAL A 612 -46.02 -3.98 32.74
N SER A 613 -46.35 -2.95 31.96
CA SER A 613 -47.64 -2.74 31.29
C SER A 613 -47.42 -1.94 30.00
N SER A 614 -48.42 -1.92 29.12
CA SER A 614 -48.41 -1.13 27.87
C SER A 614 -48.17 0.38 28.09
N GLU A 615 -48.46 0.90 29.28
CA GLU A 615 -48.30 2.31 29.65
C GLU A 615 -46.99 2.61 30.41
N SER A 616 -46.21 1.59 30.76
CA SER A 616 -44.99 1.74 31.55
C SER A 616 -43.75 2.02 30.69
N SER A 617 -42.78 2.79 31.22
CA SER A 617 -41.49 2.94 30.53
C SER A 617 -40.72 1.61 30.54
N PRO A 618 -40.33 1.05 29.39
CA PRO A 618 -39.65 -0.23 29.34
C PRO A 618 -38.22 -0.14 29.90
N GLN A 619 -37.76 -1.20 30.54
CA GLN A 619 -36.33 -1.37 30.86
C GLN A 619 -35.61 -2.00 29.68
N VAL A 620 -34.44 -1.46 29.32
CA VAL A 620 -33.61 -2.00 28.24
C VAL A 620 -32.59 -2.99 28.78
N ARG A 621 -32.49 -4.17 28.16
CA ARG A 621 -31.48 -5.21 28.43
C ARG A 621 -30.92 -5.77 27.12
N ASP A 622 -29.86 -6.57 27.21
CA ASP A 622 -29.35 -7.31 26.04
C ASP A 622 -30.33 -8.44 25.68
N ALA A 623 -30.81 -8.45 24.43
CA ALA A 623 -31.83 -9.39 23.97
C ALA A 623 -31.36 -10.84 24.10
N VAL A 624 -30.07 -11.13 23.84
CA VAL A 624 -29.52 -12.50 23.94
C VAL A 624 -29.55 -13.00 25.38
N GLY A 625 -29.43 -12.11 26.36
CA GLY A 625 -29.43 -12.46 27.78
C GLY A 625 -30.81 -12.58 28.43
N VAL A 626 -31.88 -12.06 27.80
CA VAL A 626 -33.22 -12.03 28.43
C VAL A 626 -34.33 -12.72 27.62
N PHE A 627 -34.17 -12.85 26.30
CA PHE A 627 -35.19 -13.50 25.47
C PHE A 627 -35.21 -15.02 25.70
N SER A 628 -36.41 -15.59 25.67
CA SER A 628 -36.60 -17.03 25.63
C SER A 628 -36.12 -17.62 24.30
N ASP A 629 -35.98 -18.94 24.23
CA ASP A 629 -35.61 -19.65 23.00
C ASP A 629 -36.54 -19.32 21.81
N SER A 630 -37.85 -19.23 22.07
CA SER A 630 -38.85 -18.90 21.05
C SER A 630 -38.74 -17.43 20.61
N GLN A 631 -38.43 -16.52 21.54
CA GLN A 631 -38.17 -15.10 21.23
C GLN A 631 -36.87 -14.92 20.44
N LEU A 632 -35.80 -15.65 20.76
CA LEU A 632 -34.57 -15.62 19.97
C LEU A 632 -34.79 -16.15 18.55
N ASN A 633 -35.60 -17.20 18.37
CA ASN A 633 -35.99 -17.68 17.05
C ASN A 633 -36.77 -16.62 16.26
N ALA A 634 -37.70 -15.91 16.91
CA ALA A 634 -38.43 -14.80 16.29
C ALA A 634 -37.53 -13.65 15.88
N LEU A 635 -36.56 -13.30 16.72
CA LEU A 635 -35.58 -12.26 16.40
C LEU A 635 -34.72 -12.67 15.20
N GLY A 636 -34.32 -13.94 15.15
CA GLY A 636 -33.59 -14.52 14.03
C GLY A 636 -34.35 -14.43 12.71
N LEU A 637 -35.62 -14.85 12.70
CA LEU A 637 -36.49 -14.76 11.54
C LEU A 637 -36.73 -13.31 11.12
N ALA A 638 -37.04 -12.42 12.06
CA ALA A 638 -37.25 -10.99 11.80
C ALA A 638 -35.99 -10.34 11.22
N ALA A 639 -34.80 -10.66 11.75
CA ALA A 639 -33.52 -10.19 11.22
C ALA A 639 -33.26 -10.67 9.78
N PHE A 640 -33.58 -11.94 9.49
CA PHE A 640 -33.47 -12.46 8.13
C PHE A 640 -34.45 -11.74 7.18
N LEU A 641 -35.72 -11.58 7.54
CA LEU A 641 -36.71 -10.92 6.69
C LEU A 641 -36.39 -9.42 6.48
N ALA A 642 -35.94 -8.73 7.52
CA ALA A 642 -35.47 -7.35 7.44
C ALA A 642 -34.33 -7.21 6.43
N ARG A 643 -33.37 -8.15 6.47
CA ARG A 643 -32.30 -8.23 5.48
C ARG A 643 -32.83 -8.39 4.06
N GLN A 644 -33.69 -9.39 3.82
CA GLN A 644 -34.22 -9.64 2.48
C GLN A 644 -35.00 -8.43 1.95
N ARG A 645 -35.69 -7.70 2.85
CA ARG A 645 -36.40 -6.48 2.49
C ARG A 645 -35.48 -5.33 2.10
N LEU A 646 -34.36 -5.15 2.80
CA LEU A 646 -33.35 -4.13 2.50
C LEU A 646 -32.59 -4.43 1.21
N LEU A 647 -32.31 -5.71 0.94
CA LEU A 647 -31.76 -6.17 -0.33
C LEU A 647 -32.78 -6.11 -1.49
N LYS A 648 -34.07 -5.92 -1.17
CA LYS A 648 -35.20 -5.97 -2.13
C LYS A 648 -35.31 -7.33 -2.82
N SER A 649 -35.07 -8.42 -2.09
CA SER A 649 -35.22 -9.76 -2.65
C SER A 649 -36.69 -10.01 -3.03
N PRO A 650 -36.97 -10.46 -4.28
CA PRO A 650 -38.32 -10.77 -4.73
C PRO A 650 -38.79 -12.17 -4.29
N VAL A 651 -37.90 -12.97 -3.69
CA VAL A 651 -38.17 -14.34 -3.23
C VAL A 651 -37.61 -14.57 -1.84
N VAL A 652 -38.28 -15.42 -1.06
CA VAL A 652 -37.81 -15.90 0.23
C VAL A 652 -38.12 -17.40 0.37
N VAL A 653 -37.11 -18.18 0.75
CA VAL A 653 -37.23 -19.60 1.06
C VAL A 653 -37.05 -19.80 2.56
N LEU A 654 -38.01 -20.46 3.22
CA LEU A 654 -38.02 -20.67 4.66
C LEU A 654 -38.04 -22.18 4.97
N ASP A 655 -36.96 -22.70 5.55
CA ASP A 655 -36.88 -24.10 6.02
C ASP A 655 -37.13 -24.16 7.52
N ASP A 656 -38.31 -24.67 7.89
CA ASP A 656 -38.76 -24.80 9.28
C ASP A 656 -38.52 -23.53 10.12
N PRO A 657 -39.11 -22.38 9.75
CA PRO A 657 -38.78 -21.08 10.33
C PRO A 657 -39.26 -20.86 11.77
N LEU A 658 -40.09 -21.76 12.32
CA LEU A 658 -40.75 -21.62 13.62
C LEU A 658 -40.40 -22.74 14.64
N PRO A 659 -39.12 -23.11 14.84
CA PRO A 659 -38.79 -24.15 15.80
C PRO A 659 -39.11 -23.69 17.23
N GLY A 660 -39.85 -24.51 17.98
CA GLY A 660 -40.20 -24.20 19.38
C GLY A 660 -41.13 -22.99 19.56
N TYR A 661 -41.97 -22.71 18.57
CA TYR A 661 -43.03 -21.71 18.67
C TYR A 661 -44.29 -22.27 19.33
N ASP A 662 -44.97 -21.43 20.11
CA ASP A 662 -46.28 -21.74 20.64
C ASP A 662 -47.35 -21.62 19.52
N PRO A 663 -48.48 -22.34 19.63
CA PRO A 663 -49.51 -22.34 18.58
C PRO A 663 -50.01 -20.93 18.18
N ASP A 664 -50.11 -20.01 19.14
CA ASP A 664 -50.57 -18.65 18.87
C ASP A 664 -49.62 -17.91 17.91
N HIS A 665 -48.31 -18.10 18.05
CA HIS A 665 -47.32 -17.47 17.19
C HIS A 665 -47.23 -18.15 15.81
N GLN A 666 -47.65 -19.41 15.68
CA GLN A 666 -47.81 -20.07 14.37
C GLN A 666 -48.96 -19.42 13.58
N VAL A 667 -50.05 -19.07 14.27
CA VAL A 667 -51.20 -18.37 13.70
C VAL A 667 -50.81 -16.97 13.25
N THR A 668 -50.12 -16.19 14.07
CA THR A 668 -49.67 -14.83 13.69
C THR A 668 -48.68 -14.85 12.54
N PHE A 669 -47.76 -15.82 12.48
CA PHE A 669 -46.88 -16.01 11.33
C PHE A 669 -47.67 -16.21 10.04
N ALA A 670 -48.63 -17.13 10.02
CA ALA A 670 -49.45 -17.40 8.83
C ALA A 670 -50.36 -16.20 8.48
N ALA A 671 -50.93 -15.54 9.49
CA ALA A 671 -51.90 -14.46 9.32
C ALA A 671 -51.28 -13.11 8.96
N TYR A 672 -50.11 -12.78 9.50
CA TYR A 672 -49.50 -11.46 9.38
C TYR A 672 -48.18 -11.50 8.61
N THR A 673 -47.25 -12.38 9.00
CA THR A 673 -45.92 -12.43 8.36
C THR A 673 -46.01 -12.89 6.91
N ILE A 674 -46.67 -14.02 6.63
CA ILE A 674 -46.85 -14.52 5.26
C ILE A 674 -47.68 -13.54 4.43
N THR A 675 -48.82 -13.07 4.96
CA THR A 675 -49.67 -12.07 4.27
C THR A 675 -48.86 -10.86 3.84
N ARG A 676 -48.03 -10.31 4.73
CA ARG A 676 -47.24 -9.12 4.44
C ARG A 676 -46.16 -9.37 3.38
N LEU A 677 -45.49 -10.52 3.40
CA LEU A 677 -44.56 -10.89 2.33
C LEU A 677 -45.28 -10.93 0.97
N LEU A 678 -46.44 -11.58 0.92
CA LEU A 678 -47.23 -11.71 -0.31
C LEU A 678 -47.79 -10.38 -0.80
N ASP A 679 -48.24 -9.50 0.10
CA ASP A 679 -48.74 -8.17 -0.24
C ASP A 679 -47.62 -7.24 -0.75
N GLU A 680 -46.39 -7.46 -0.31
CA GLU A 680 -45.19 -6.79 -0.84
C GLU A 680 -44.67 -7.43 -2.14
N GLY A 681 -45.39 -8.41 -2.69
CA GLY A 681 -45.06 -9.07 -3.96
C GLY A 681 -43.93 -10.10 -3.86
N VAL A 682 -43.51 -10.47 -2.66
CA VAL A 682 -42.45 -11.44 -2.43
C VAL A 682 -43.00 -12.86 -2.62
N GLN A 683 -42.33 -13.66 -3.44
CA GLN A 683 -42.61 -15.09 -3.55
C GLN A 683 -42.13 -15.81 -2.29
N VAL A 684 -42.99 -16.63 -1.68
CA VAL A 684 -42.65 -17.41 -0.48
C VAL A 684 -42.62 -18.90 -0.81
N ILE A 685 -41.49 -19.55 -0.53
CA ILE A 685 -41.36 -21.01 -0.55
C ILE A 685 -41.16 -21.49 0.88
N LEU A 686 -42.22 -22.02 1.49
CA LEU A 686 -42.24 -22.47 2.87
C LEU A 686 -42.08 -23.99 2.93
N LEU A 687 -41.00 -24.46 3.55
CA LEU A 687 -40.81 -25.86 3.89
C LEU A 687 -41.07 -26.06 5.38
N THR A 688 -41.94 -27.00 5.73
CA THR A 688 -42.25 -27.25 7.14
C THR A 688 -42.52 -28.71 7.49
N HIS A 689 -42.11 -29.14 8.68
CA HIS A 689 -42.57 -30.39 9.29
C HIS A 689 -43.84 -30.22 10.13
N ASP A 690 -44.22 -29.00 10.48
CA ASP A 690 -45.33 -28.74 11.39
C ASP A 690 -46.67 -28.75 10.64
N PRO A 691 -47.57 -29.73 10.89
CA PRO A 691 -48.85 -29.81 10.22
C PRO A 691 -49.79 -28.64 10.58
N LYS A 692 -49.59 -27.96 11.73
CA LYS A 692 -50.38 -26.78 12.09
C LYS A 692 -49.96 -25.58 11.24
N VAL A 693 -48.67 -25.38 11.04
CA VAL A 693 -48.15 -24.32 10.16
C VAL A 693 -48.59 -24.57 8.71
N GLU A 694 -48.46 -25.82 8.23
CA GLU A 694 -49.02 -26.25 6.93
C GLU A 694 -50.51 -25.88 6.84
N GLY A 695 -51.33 -26.31 7.80
CA GLY A 695 -52.77 -26.06 7.81
C GLY A 695 -53.15 -24.58 7.85
N GLU A 696 -52.52 -23.79 8.71
CA GLU A 696 -52.80 -22.35 8.84
C GLU A 696 -52.40 -21.59 7.56
N VAL A 697 -51.23 -21.86 6.99
CA VAL A 697 -50.77 -21.16 5.77
C VAL A 697 -51.61 -21.57 4.57
N VAL A 698 -51.84 -22.88 4.38
CA VAL A 698 -52.67 -23.38 3.27
C VAL A 698 -54.09 -22.86 3.40
N GLY A 699 -54.72 -23.00 4.56
CA GLY A 699 -56.11 -22.59 4.79
C GLY A 699 -56.33 -21.09 4.59
N ARG A 700 -55.37 -20.25 5.01
CA ARG A 700 -55.49 -18.79 4.88
C ARG A 700 -55.21 -18.30 3.47
N HIS A 701 -54.24 -18.90 2.76
CA HIS A 701 -53.73 -18.35 1.50
C HIS A 701 -54.18 -19.10 0.25
N GLN A 702 -55.05 -20.12 0.37
CA GLN A 702 -55.53 -20.92 -0.77
C GLN A 702 -56.13 -20.06 -1.90
N TYR A 703 -56.83 -18.98 -1.53
CA TYR A 703 -57.44 -18.05 -2.49
C TYR A 703 -56.43 -17.33 -3.40
N ARG A 704 -55.13 -17.34 -3.08
CA ARG A 704 -54.05 -16.71 -3.85
C ARG A 704 -53.42 -17.65 -4.90
N GLY A 705 -53.99 -18.83 -5.11
CA GLY A 705 -53.47 -19.81 -6.08
C GLY A 705 -52.17 -20.46 -5.60
N LEU A 706 -52.14 -20.92 -4.34
CA LEU A 706 -50.98 -21.57 -3.74
C LEU A 706 -50.67 -22.93 -4.39
N LEU A 707 -49.41 -23.34 -4.30
CA LEU A 707 -49.00 -24.72 -4.59
C LEU A 707 -48.68 -25.46 -3.29
N HIS A 708 -49.16 -26.69 -3.17
CA HIS A 708 -48.97 -27.51 -1.98
C HIS A 708 -48.34 -28.86 -2.32
N TYR A 709 -47.24 -29.20 -1.64
CA TYR A 709 -46.48 -30.42 -1.88
C TYR A 709 -46.18 -31.17 -0.59
N ARG A 710 -45.99 -32.49 -0.73
CA ARG A 710 -45.51 -33.38 0.32
C ARG A 710 -44.24 -34.12 -0.12
N LEU A 711 -43.25 -34.13 0.76
CA LEU A 711 -42.00 -34.86 0.62
C LEU A 711 -42.05 -36.16 1.40
N ALA A 712 -41.60 -37.25 0.76
CA ALA A 712 -41.48 -38.55 1.39
C ALA A 712 -40.27 -39.31 0.84
N LEU A 713 -39.44 -39.86 1.73
CA LEU A 713 -38.27 -40.67 1.44
C LEU A 713 -38.59 -42.14 1.75
N HIS A 714 -39.05 -42.88 0.74
CA HIS A 714 -39.36 -44.31 0.88
C HIS A 714 -38.20 -45.24 0.48
N SER A 715 -37.26 -44.74 -0.32
CA SER A 715 -36.09 -45.47 -0.81
C SER A 715 -34.90 -44.52 -0.85
N ALA A 716 -33.79 -44.92 -0.25
CA ALA A 716 -32.57 -44.11 -0.22
C ALA A 716 -31.91 -43.97 -1.61
N VAL A 717 -32.16 -44.93 -2.51
CA VAL A 717 -31.64 -44.95 -3.90
C VAL A 717 -32.48 -44.06 -4.81
N GLU A 718 -33.82 -44.17 -4.75
CA GLU A 718 -34.71 -43.29 -5.52
C GLU A 718 -34.71 -41.85 -4.97
N GLY A 719 -34.35 -41.71 -3.69
CA GLY A 719 -34.33 -40.47 -2.94
C GLY A 719 -35.71 -39.91 -2.60
N THR A 720 -35.72 -38.66 -2.15
CA THR A 720 -36.94 -37.92 -1.78
C THR A 720 -37.92 -37.87 -2.94
N LEU A 721 -39.15 -38.33 -2.72
CA LEU A 721 -40.28 -38.17 -3.63
C LEU A 721 -40.97 -36.84 -3.34
N VAL A 722 -41.39 -36.16 -4.40
CA VAL A 722 -42.22 -34.96 -4.33
C VAL A 722 -43.61 -35.30 -4.84
N THR A 723 -44.63 -35.03 -4.03
CA THR A 723 -46.03 -35.27 -4.36
C THR A 723 -46.78 -33.96 -4.30
N ASN A 724 -47.50 -33.59 -5.35
CA ASN A 724 -48.41 -32.46 -5.27
C ASN A 724 -49.65 -32.88 -4.44
N GLU A 725 -50.03 -32.12 -3.42
CA GLU A 725 -51.18 -32.45 -2.56
C GLU A 725 -52.53 -32.26 -3.28
N ASP A 726 -52.58 -31.45 -4.34
CA ASP A 726 -53.73 -31.38 -5.25
C ASP A 726 -53.81 -32.62 -6.16
N ASP A 727 -52.70 -33.36 -6.33
CA ASP A 727 -52.67 -34.65 -7.03
C ASP A 727 -53.12 -35.80 -6.12
N PHE A 728 -54.44 -35.92 -5.97
CA PHE A 728 -55.07 -36.97 -5.17
C PHE A 728 -54.66 -38.38 -5.61
N VAL A 729 -54.60 -38.66 -6.92
CA VAL A 729 -54.24 -40.00 -7.43
C VAL A 729 -52.81 -40.33 -7.05
N GLY A 730 -51.87 -39.40 -7.25
CA GLY A 730 -50.46 -39.58 -6.89
C GLY A 730 -50.25 -39.83 -5.41
N ARG A 731 -50.90 -39.04 -4.54
CA ARG A 731 -50.87 -39.26 -3.10
C ARG A 731 -51.30 -40.65 -2.71
N LYS A 732 -52.43 -41.10 -3.23
CA LYS A 732 -52.98 -42.42 -2.90
C LYS A 732 -52.10 -43.57 -3.40
N LEU A 733 -51.41 -43.40 -4.53
CA LEU A 733 -50.41 -44.38 -4.99
C LEU A 733 -49.18 -44.43 -4.08
N ILE A 734 -48.73 -43.31 -3.55
CA ILE A 734 -47.59 -43.23 -2.61
C ILE A 734 -47.97 -43.81 -1.25
N GLU A 735 -49.16 -43.46 -0.73
CA GLU A 735 -49.73 -44.05 0.47
C GLU A 735 -49.80 -45.58 0.35
N ALA A 736 -50.34 -46.08 -0.76
CA ALA A 736 -50.40 -47.52 -1.04
C ALA A 736 -49.01 -48.17 -1.04
N ARG A 737 -48.00 -47.52 -1.63
CA ARG A 737 -46.61 -48.02 -1.64
C ARG A 737 -46.04 -48.13 -0.24
N GLY A 738 -46.21 -47.10 0.60
CA GLY A 738 -45.75 -47.11 1.99
C GLY A 738 -46.40 -48.23 2.79
N HIS A 739 -47.72 -48.41 2.64
CA HIS A 739 -48.44 -49.49 3.31
C HIS A 739 -47.97 -50.89 2.86
N LEU A 740 -47.66 -51.09 1.58
CA LEU A 740 -47.13 -52.35 1.04
C LEU A 740 -45.74 -52.70 1.60
N GLN A 741 -44.91 -51.71 1.95
CA GLN A 741 -43.60 -51.96 2.57
C GLN A 741 -43.71 -52.56 3.98
N SER A 742 -44.81 -52.31 4.70
CA SER A 742 -45.01 -52.85 6.06
C SER A 742 -45.21 -54.37 6.09
N GLN A 743 -45.59 -54.99 4.96
CA GLN A 743 -45.92 -56.42 4.81
C GLN A 743 -47.01 -56.98 5.77
N THR A 744 -47.68 -56.12 6.55
CA THR A 744 -48.73 -56.52 7.50
C THR A 744 -50.09 -56.71 6.82
N LEU A 745 -51.01 -57.43 7.47
CA LEU A 745 -52.40 -57.56 6.99
C LEU A 745 -53.12 -56.20 6.96
N GLU A 746 -52.93 -55.38 8.00
CA GLU A 746 -53.50 -54.03 8.07
C GLU A 746 -52.91 -53.11 6.99
N GLY A 747 -51.60 -53.18 6.77
CA GLY A 747 -50.93 -52.50 5.66
C GLY A 747 -51.49 -52.93 4.31
N ARG A 748 -51.75 -54.22 4.07
CA ARG A 748 -52.41 -54.65 2.83
C ARG A 748 -53.84 -54.11 2.69
N LYS A 749 -54.63 -54.07 3.76
CA LYS A 749 -55.98 -53.44 3.73
C LYS A 749 -55.92 -51.96 3.42
N ALA A 750 -55.01 -51.23 4.07
CA ALA A 750 -54.80 -49.80 3.84
C ALA A 750 -54.30 -49.53 2.41
N ALA A 751 -53.39 -50.36 1.89
CA ALA A 751 -52.94 -50.30 0.50
C ALA A 751 -54.08 -50.56 -0.49
N THR A 752 -54.92 -51.57 -0.27
CA THR A 752 -56.10 -51.84 -1.12
C THR A 752 -57.06 -50.66 -1.15
N SER A 753 -57.35 -50.06 0.02
CA SER A 753 -58.21 -48.87 0.13
C SER A 753 -57.62 -47.68 -0.64
N ALA A 754 -56.33 -47.39 -0.45
CA ALA A 754 -55.66 -46.31 -1.15
C ALA A 754 -55.60 -46.53 -2.67
N LEU A 755 -55.33 -47.76 -3.13
CA LEU A 755 -55.35 -48.09 -4.55
C LEU A 755 -56.75 -47.93 -5.15
N ARG A 756 -57.80 -48.34 -4.43
CA ARG A 756 -59.19 -48.14 -4.88
C ARG A 756 -59.53 -46.66 -5.03
N ASP A 757 -59.25 -45.86 -4.01
CA ASP A 757 -59.45 -44.41 -4.04
C ASP A 757 -58.72 -43.77 -5.24
N SER A 758 -57.48 -44.21 -5.50
CA SER A 758 -56.69 -43.71 -6.63
C SER A 758 -57.30 -44.08 -7.98
N ALA A 759 -57.76 -45.33 -8.17
CA ALA A 759 -58.42 -45.78 -9.39
C ALA A 759 -59.75 -45.04 -9.63
N GLU A 760 -60.54 -44.84 -8.58
CA GLU A 760 -61.81 -44.10 -8.67
C GLU A 760 -61.59 -42.63 -9.03
N ARG A 761 -60.61 -41.97 -8.40
CA ARG A 761 -60.26 -40.59 -8.74
C ARG A 761 -59.72 -40.50 -10.16
N LEU A 762 -58.83 -41.40 -10.58
CA LEU A 762 -58.30 -41.43 -11.94
C LEU A 762 -59.42 -41.56 -12.98
N GLY A 763 -60.37 -42.45 -12.72
CA GLY A 763 -61.56 -42.60 -13.57
C GLY A 763 -62.35 -41.30 -13.72
N LYS A 764 -62.58 -40.58 -12.60
CA LYS A 764 -63.25 -39.27 -12.62
C LYS A 764 -62.43 -38.20 -13.35
N GLN A 765 -61.11 -38.22 -13.22
CA GLN A 765 -60.24 -37.28 -13.95
C GLN A 765 -60.32 -37.51 -15.47
N ILE A 766 -60.29 -38.77 -15.91
CA ILE A 766 -60.44 -39.13 -17.33
C ILE A 766 -61.82 -38.68 -17.85
N MET A 767 -62.89 -38.90 -17.09
CA MET A 767 -64.23 -38.47 -17.47
C MET A 767 -64.38 -36.94 -17.52
N ALA A 768 -63.81 -36.23 -16.54
CA ALA A 768 -63.82 -34.77 -16.51
C ALA A 768 -63.05 -34.18 -17.71
N ALA A 769 -61.89 -34.75 -18.03
CA ALA A 769 -61.12 -34.40 -19.21
C ALA A 769 -61.90 -34.67 -20.50
N ALA A 770 -62.46 -35.87 -20.65
CA ALA A 770 -63.22 -36.27 -21.84
C ALA A 770 -64.46 -35.41 -22.08
N ARG A 771 -65.25 -35.12 -21.02
CA ARG A 771 -66.44 -34.26 -21.13
C ARG A 771 -66.06 -32.81 -21.46
N THR A 772 -64.97 -32.31 -20.87
CA THR A 772 -64.46 -30.96 -21.16
C THR A 772 -63.95 -30.84 -22.59
N ALA A 773 -63.21 -31.84 -23.08
CA ALA A 773 -62.74 -31.91 -24.46
C ALA A 773 -63.90 -31.98 -25.47
N ASN A 774 -65.01 -32.61 -25.09
CA ASN A 774 -66.25 -32.67 -25.86
C ASN A 774 -67.14 -31.41 -25.72
N GLY A 775 -66.62 -30.30 -25.17
CA GLY A 775 -67.32 -29.02 -25.09
C GLY A 775 -68.23 -28.84 -23.87
N ASN A 776 -68.19 -29.74 -22.88
CA ASN A 776 -68.92 -29.62 -21.63
C ASN A 776 -67.95 -29.47 -20.43
N PRO A 777 -67.63 -28.22 -20.01
CA PRO A 777 -66.70 -27.98 -18.90
C PRO A 777 -67.11 -28.73 -17.63
N THR A 778 -66.34 -29.76 -17.28
CA THR A 778 -66.66 -30.69 -16.20
C THR A 778 -65.50 -30.75 -15.21
N THR A 779 -65.78 -30.58 -13.92
CA THR A 779 -64.78 -30.72 -12.85
C THR A 779 -64.88 -32.10 -12.21
N VAL A 780 -63.79 -32.60 -11.62
CA VAL A 780 -63.79 -33.88 -10.89
C VAL A 780 -64.83 -33.89 -9.74
N ALA A 781 -65.02 -32.74 -9.09
CA ALA A 781 -66.01 -32.57 -8.02
C ALA A 781 -67.45 -32.76 -8.52
N SER A 782 -67.76 -32.32 -9.74
CA SER A 782 -69.10 -32.44 -10.34
C SER A 782 -69.53 -33.89 -10.62
N LEU A 783 -68.60 -34.84 -10.65
CA LEU A 783 -68.86 -36.27 -10.87
C LEU A 783 -69.26 -37.02 -9.59
N GLY A 784 -69.28 -36.35 -8.44
CA GLY A 784 -69.82 -36.88 -7.18
C GLY A 784 -69.14 -38.15 -6.64
N LYS A 785 -69.91 -38.98 -5.93
CA LYS A 785 -69.43 -40.20 -5.24
C LYS A 785 -69.48 -41.46 -6.10
N ALA A 786 -69.40 -41.34 -7.43
CA ALA A 786 -69.39 -42.50 -8.31
C ALA A 786 -68.25 -43.47 -7.94
N MET A 787 -68.59 -44.75 -7.76
CA MET A 787 -67.65 -45.82 -7.39
C MET A 787 -66.99 -46.45 -8.61
N LEU A 788 -65.89 -47.19 -8.42
CA LEU A 788 -65.10 -47.77 -9.52
C LEU A 788 -65.95 -48.56 -10.53
N GLY A 789 -66.86 -49.41 -10.05
CA GLY A 789 -67.74 -50.21 -10.91
C GLY A 789 -68.73 -49.40 -11.76
N GLN A 790 -69.11 -48.20 -11.31
CA GLN A 790 -70.00 -47.28 -12.03
C GLN A 790 -69.24 -46.46 -13.07
N LEU A 791 -67.96 -46.15 -12.79
CA LEU A 791 -67.11 -45.35 -13.67
C LEU A 791 -66.63 -46.15 -14.89
N ILE A 792 -66.39 -47.47 -14.75
CA ILE A 792 -65.79 -48.29 -15.82
C ILE A 792 -66.56 -48.21 -17.15
N PRO A 793 -67.90 -48.40 -17.22
CA PRO A 793 -68.63 -48.29 -18.48
C PRO A 793 -68.47 -46.92 -19.16
N GLU A 794 -68.29 -45.85 -18.39
CA GLU A 794 -68.09 -44.49 -18.90
C GLU A 794 -66.63 -44.21 -19.30
N ILE A 795 -65.66 -44.93 -18.73
CA ILE A 795 -64.23 -44.79 -19.08
C ILE A 795 -63.87 -45.58 -20.33
N LEU A 796 -64.49 -46.74 -20.56
CA LEU A 796 -64.16 -47.65 -21.66
C LEU A 796 -64.09 -47.00 -23.06
N PRO A 797 -64.95 -46.02 -23.43
CA PRO A 797 -64.82 -45.31 -24.70
C PRO A 797 -63.58 -44.42 -24.84
N HIS A 798 -62.86 -44.14 -23.74
CA HIS A 798 -61.77 -43.17 -23.66
C HIS A 798 -60.38 -43.79 -23.39
N VAL A 799 -60.28 -45.12 -23.38
CA VAL A 799 -59.02 -45.84 -23.13
C VAL A 799 -57.93 -45.53 -24.15
N GLN A 800 -56.68 -45.59 -23.72
CA GLN A 800 -55.49 -45.23 -24.51
C GLN A 800 -54.73 -46.45 -25.07
N GLY A 801 -55.08 -47.67 -24.63
CA GLY A 801 -54.44 -48.91 -25.08
C GLY A 801 -55.39 -50.10 -25.15
N PRO A 802 -55.09 -51.12 -25.98
CA PRO A 802 -55.95 -52.28 -26.18
C PRO A 802 -56.07 -53.17 -24.93
N ASP A 803 -55.12 -53.10 -24.00
CA ASP A 803 -55.10 -53.88 -22.75
C ASP A 803 -55.70 -53.12 -21.56
N GLU A 804 -55.92 -51.81 -21.68
CA GLU A 804 -56.44 -50.97 -20.59
C GLU A 804 -57.85 -51.37 -20.12
N PRO A 805 -58.82 -51.73 -20.99
CA PRO A 805 -60.10 -52.29 -20.55
C PRO A 805 -59.95 -53.51 -19.62
N GLY A 806 -58.94 -54.36 -19.88
CA GLY A 806 -58.62 -55.51 -19.05
C GLY A 806 -58.11 -55.11 -17.67
N ARG A 807 -57.26 -54.07 -17.60
CA ARG A 807 -56.72 -53.52 -16.35
C ARG A 807 -57.83 -52.95 -15.46
N TRP A 808 -58.73 -52.12 -15.99
CA TRP A 808 -59.86 -51.57 -15.23
C TRP A 808 -60.76 -52.66 -14.63
N ASN A 809 -61.05 -53.72 -15.39
CA ASN A 809 -61.81 -54.87 -14.89
C ASN A 809 -61.04 -55.68 -13.84
N SER A 810 -59.73 -55.86 -14.02
CA SER A 810 -58.85 -56.47 -13.03
C SER A 810 -58.89 -55.68 -11.70
N TRP A 811 -58.73 -54.35 -11.76
CA TRP A 811 -58.79 -53.48 -10.58
C TRP A 811 -60.14 -53.54 -9.88
N LYS A 812 -61.25 -53.60 -10.62
CA LYS A 812 -62.58 -53.80 -10.03
C LYS A 812 -62.64 -55.09 -9.21
N ASN A 813 -62.06 -56.18 -9.70
CA ASN A 813 -62.11 -57.45 -9.00
C ASN A 813 -61.13 -57.50 -7.82
N THR A 814 -59.92 -56.96 -7.99
CA THR A 814 -58.86 -57.00 -6.98
C THR A 814 -59.06 -55.97 -5.87
N LEU A 815 -59.58 -54.77 -6.15
CA LEU A 815 -59.63 -53.67 -5.19
C LEU A 815 -60.97 -53.54 -4.46
N ASN A 816 -62.04 -54.21 -4.93
CA ASN A 816 -63.33 -54.19 -4.25
C ASN A 816 -63.40 -55.13 -3.03
N SER A 817 -62.67 -56.25 -3.04
CA SER A 817 -62.68 -57.30 -2.00
C SER A 817 -61.93 -56.92 -0.71
N GLY A 818 -61.81 -55.62 -0.40
CA GLY A 818 -60.98 -55.12 0.69
C GLY A 818 -61.73 -54.44 1.83
N SER A 819 -63.07 -54.33 1.78
CA SER A 819 -63.79 -53.41 2.69
C SER A 819 -64.60 -54.05 3.82
N HIS A 820 -65.21 -55.22 3.71
CA HIS A 820 -65.77 -55.96 4.85
C HIS A 820 -65.94 -57.45 4.47
N ASP A 821 -65.43 -58.36 5.30
CA ASP A 821 -65.53 -59.84 5.25
C ASP A 821 -64.93 -60.63 4.05
N ASP A 822 -64.33 -59.97 3.06
CA ASP A 822 -63.63 -60.62 1.94
C ASP A 822 -62.11 -60.86 2.18
N GLU A 823 -61.51 -61.81 1.45
CA GLU A 823 -60.07 -62.12 1.51
C GLU A 823 -59.23 -60.94 0.97
N VAL A 824 -58.31 -60.44 1.80
CA VAL A 824 -57.42 -59.31 1.45
C VAL A 824 -56.46 -59.74 0.32
N PRO A 825 -56.39 -59.00 -0.80
CA PRO A 825 -55.52 -59.36 -1.92
C PRO A 825 -54.07 -59.57 -1.53
N ALA A 826 -53.40 -60.50 -2.24
CA ALA A 826 -51.98 -60.75 -2.06
C ALA A 826 -51.15 -59.49 -2.38
N ALA A 827 -50.04 -59.30 -1.65
CA ALA A 827 -49.15 -58.14 -1.83
C ALA A 827 -48.66 -58.01 -3.28
N GLN A 828 -48.38 -59.12 -3.96
CA GLN A 828 -47.96 -59.12 -5.37
C GLN A 828 -49.05 -58.54 -6.29
N SER A 829 -50.32 -58.88 -6.08
CA SER A 829 -51.44 -58.37 -6.86
C SER A 829 -51.63 -56.87 -6.67
N LEU A 830 -51.44 -56.37 -5.44
CA LEU A 830 -51.50 -54.94 -5.14
C LEU A 830 -50.32 -54.17 -5.74
N THR A 831 -49.11 -54.75 -5.73
CA THR A 831 -47.93 -54.16 -6.39
C THR A 831 -48.13 -54.05 -7.90
N VAL A 832 -48.72 -55.06 -8.54
CA VAL A 832 -49.08 -55.03 -9.96
C VAL A 832 -50.11 -53.93 -10.23
N ALA A 833 -51.20 -53.88 -9.46
CA ALA A 833 -52.22 -52.84 -9.59
C ALA A 833 -51.65 -51.42 -9.43
N LEU A 834 -50.77 -51.21 -8.45
CA LEU A 834 -50.07 -49.93 -8.25
C LEU A 834 -49.28 -49.51 -9.50
N GLY A 835 -48.50 -50.44 -10.06
CA GLY A 835 -47.73 -50.20 -11.29
C GLY A 835 -48.61 -49.89 -12.49
N GLU A 836 -49.70 -50.63 -12.65
CA GLU A 836 -50.66 -50.47 -13.75
C GLU A 836 -51.43 -49.14 -13.67
N ILE A 837 -51.94 -48.77 -12.49
CA ILE A 837 -52.66 -47.49 -12.30
C ILE A 837 -51.72 -46.33 -12.61
N ASN A 838 -50.47 -46.39 -12.14
CA ASN A 838 -49.47 -45.36 -12.43
C ASN A 838 -49.16 -45.26 -13.94
N LYS A 839 -49.13 -46.40 -14.64
CA LYS A 839 -48.92 -46.43 -16.11
C LYS A 839 -50.12 -45.81 -16.85
N VAL A 840 -51.34 -46.26 -16.58
CA VAL A 840 -52.57 -45.74 -17.20
C VAL A 840 -52.71 -44.24 -16.96
N ARG A 841 -52.43 -43.79 -15.73
CA ARG A 841 -52.40 -42.35 -15.41
C ARG A 841 -51.43 -41.59 -16.31
N LYS A 842 -50.18 -42.04 -16.45
CA LYS A 842 -49.17 -41.38 -17.30
C LYS A 842 -49.58 -41.35 -18.77
N ASP A 843 -50.20 -42.42 -19.26
CA ASP A 843 -50.66 -42.51 -20.65
C ASP A 843 -51.78 -41.48 -20.91
N HIS A 844 -52.74 -41.34 -19.99
CA HIS A 844 -53.79 -40.32 -20.08
C HIS A 844 -53.30 -38.88 -19.85
N ASP A 845 -52.40 -38.64 -18.90
CA ASP A 845 -51.82 -37.30 -18.65
C ASP A 845 -51.13 -36.74 -19.91
N LYS A 846 -50.56 -37.62 -20.76
CA LYS A 846 -49.96 -37.24 -22.04
C LYS A 846 -50.97 -37.02 -23.16
N HIS A 847 -52.12 -37.69 -23.10
CA HIS A 847 -53.13 -37.65 -24.16
C HIS A 847 -53.94 -36.35 -24.15
N TRP A 848 -54.34 -35.87 -22.96
CA TRP A 848 -55.23 -34.72 -22.84
C TRP A 848 -54.47 -33.39 -22.93
N GLN A 849 -55.03 -32.41 -23.67
CA GLN A 849 -54.45 -31.08 -23.78
C GLN A 849 -54.50 -30.36 -22.43
N GLY A 850 -53.33 -30.12 -21.82
CA GLY A 850 -53.22 -29.60 -20.45
C GLY A 850 -53.17 -30.66 -19.34
N GLY A 851 -53.16 -31.95 -19.71
CA GLY A 851 -53.11 -33.08 -18.77
C GLY A 851 -54.46 -33.44 -18.15
N LEU A 852 -54.46 -34.39 -17.20
CA LEU A 852 -55.66 -34.71 -16.43
C LEU A 852 -55.99 -33.56 -15.46
N PRO A 853 -57.28 -33.20 -15.30
CA PRO A 853 -57.70 -32.22 -14.31
C PRO A 853 -57.39 -32.74 -12.90
N ARG A 854 -56.64 -31.95 -12.11
CA ARG A 854 -56.17 -32.38 -10.78
C ARG A 854 -57.28 -32.28 -9.72
#